data_AF-A0A961BQJ8-F1
#
_entry.id   AF-A0A961BQJ8-F1
#
_cell.length_a   1.000
_cell.length_b   1.000
_cell.length_c   1.000
_cell.angle_alpha   90.00
_cell.angle_beta   90.00
_cell.angle_gamma   90.00
#
_symmetry.space_group_name_H-M   'P 1'
#
loop_
_entity.id
_entity.type
_entity.pdbx_description
1 polymer ?
#
loop_
_entity_poly.entity_id
_entity_poly.type
_entity_poly.pdbx_seq_one_letter_code
_entity_poly.pdbx_strand_id
1 'polypeptide(L)'
;MTIAITEDHRALGDTVADFLAARDARGAARALLEAPDEPMPAFWDEAAGLGWLGLHVPEEHGGSGFGLEETVVVVEQLGRAITPGPFVPTLIASAALVAIGGDAATAHLPGLADGSTVGAVALAGDVTVTDGAATGAAGVVLGGGLANLLLVVAGDDVAVVPVGDGVAVETPSNMDPTRRSARVTLDGAACTVLPGAARTLVDVARLLLAAEAVGVARECTLQGADYAKERLQFGRVIGTYQAVKHHCANMLVATELATGAVWDAARATASGGDQLSYAAAVAATLAAPAADLCANLNIQVHGGIGFTWEHDAHIYLRRATVLESLLDADAAAAELTDLSRRGVAREKAIDLPPEAEPIRDEVRAFAESIAGLDAATQRTKLIETGYVMPHWPKPWGREAGAIEQLVIEEEFAKAGVSRPAYSITGWVILTLIQYGTDDQVARWVPPALNQDIIWCQLFSEPDAGSDAAGIKTKATRVDGGWLVTGQKVWTSGAHVSGFGFATVRTNPDVPKHDGITTMVIDMKAPGVEVRPLRMTSGISEFNEVFFDEVFVPDDDVVGPVDGGWTVARATLGNESVSIGGGQGGMSFPGSGLIAPFDAHPERVGGGAVRIGNYLADEQAIALLNLRSANRAVAGGEPGPEGSITKLALSELIHDAAAILTELSGPDAAFMDGPGAISNMLVLMHRGLSIAGGTSEIKRNQIGERLLGLPRDPLIK
;
A
#
# COMPACT_ATOMS: atom_id res chain seq x y z
N MET A 1 2.66 -9.16 2.82
CA MET A 1 3.34 -9.78 1.66
C MET A 1 4.76 -9.27 1.63
N THR A 2 5.77 -10.12 1.47
CA THR A 2 7.20 -9.74 1.54
C THR A 2 7.60 -8.63 0.61
N ILE A 3 8.67 -7.92 0.95
CA ILE A 3 9.33 -7.01 0.01
C ILE A 3 9.65 -7.80 -1.26
N ALA A 4 10.13 -9.04 -1.09
CA ALA A 4 10.30 -10.04 -2.14
C ALA A 4 9.04 -10.26 -2.99
N ILE A 5 9.16 -10.03 -4.31
CA ILE A 5 8.10 -10.24 -5.30
C ILE A 5 8.35 -11.45 -6.18
N THR A 6 9.55 -11.54 -6.77
CA THR A 6 9.94 -12.61 -7.70
C THR A 6 10.16 -13.94 -6.97
N GLU A 7 10.21 -15.05 -7.71
CA GLU A 7 10.52 -16.36 -7.14
C GLU A 7 11.92 -16.38 -6.51
N ASP A 8 12.92 -15.79 -7.17
CA ASP A 8 14.29 -15.68 -6.67
C ASP A 8 14.37 -14.86 -5.38
N HIS A 9 13.67 -13.72 -5.31
CA HIS A 9 13.61 -12.92 -4.08
C HIS A 9 12.97 -13.69 -2.94
N ARG A 10 11.91 -14.48 -3.21
CA ARG A 10 11.27 -15.29 -2.16
C ARG A 10 12.19 -16.41 -1.69
N ALA A 11 12.85 -17.10 -2.61
CA ALA A 11 13.83 -18.14 -2.28
C ALA A 11 14.99 -17.58 -1.45
N LEU A 12 15.48 -16.38 -1.76
CA LEU A 12 16.47 -15.66 -0.95
C LEU A 12 15.92 -15.38 0.46
N GLY A 13 14.72 -14.80 0.56
CA GLY A 13 14.07 -14.51 1.84
C GLY A 13 13.89 -15.75 2.71
N ASP A 14 13.43 -16.85 2.13
CA ASP A 14 13.24 -18.14 2.83
C ASP A 14 14.59 -18.70 3.31
N THR A 15 15.62 -18.65 2.47
CA THR A 15 16.98 -19.10 2.83
C THR A 15 17.54 -18.31 4.01
N VAL A 16 17.35 -16.99 4.02
CA VAL A 16 17.81 -16.12 5.12
C VAL A 16 17.03 -16.41 6.39
N ALA A 17 15.70 -16.58 6.30
CA ALA A 17 14.86 -16.88 7.45
C ALA A 17 15.23 -18.24 8.09
N ASP A 18 15.42 -19.28 7.26
CA ASP A 18 15.81 -20.61 7.72
C ASP A 18 17.18 -20.60 8.40
N PHE A 19 18.14 -19.85 7.85
CA PHE A 19 19.45 -19.68 8.46
C PHE A 19 19.36 -18.99 9.83
N LEU A 20 18.64 -17.87 9.92
CA LEU A 20 18.51 -17.11 11.18
C LEU A 20 17.80 -17.94 12.26
N ALA A 21 16.83 -18.77 11.87
CA ALA A 21 16.20 -19.73 12.77
C ALA A 21 17.16 -20.83 13.21
N ALA A 22 17.92 -21.42 12.28
CA ALA A 22 18.90 -22.48 12.58
C ALA A 22 20.03 -22.00 13.51
N ARG A 23 20.36 -20.70 13.48
CA ARG A 23 21.36 -20.06 14.35
C ARG A 23 20.79 -19.40 15.59
N ASP A 24 19.48 -19.58 15.85
CA ASP A 24 18.78 -19.00 16.99
C ASP A 24 19.08 -17.50 17.15
N ALA A 25 19.00 -16.73 16.05
CA ALA A 25 19.31 -15.30 16.04
C ALA A 25 18.46 -14.53 17.07
N ARG A 26 17.19 -14.94 17.26
CA ARG A 26 16.29 -14.36 18.26
C ARG A 26 16.72 -14.72 19.70
N GLY A 27 17.16 -15.96 19.95
CA GLY A 27 17.75 -16.33 21.23
C GLY A 27 19.06 -15.57 21.53
N ALA A 28 19.90 -15.34 20.52
CA ALA A 28 21.08 -14.49 20.64
C ALA A 28 20.71 -13.05 21.01
N ALA A 29 19.66 -12.49 20.40
CA ALA A 29 19.13 -11.17 20.78
C ALA A 29 18.61 -11.15 22.23
N ARG A 30 17.84 -12.16 22.66
CA ARG A 30 17.39 -12.29 24.06
C ARG A 30 18.56 -12.31 25.04
N ALA A 31 19.65 -13.00 24.70
CA ALA A 31 20.82 -13.09 25.57
C ALA A 31 21.48 -11.72 25.83
N LEU A 32 21.33 -10.76 24.90
CA LEU A 32 21.89 -9.41 25.03
C LEU A 32 21.10 -8.48 25.95
N LEU A 33 19.84 -8.82 26.31
CA LEU A 33 19.01 -7.98 27.19
C LEU A 33 19.67 -7.67 28.54
N GLU A 34 20.41 -8.64 29.08
CA GLU A 34 21.09 -8.55 30.38
C GLU A 34 22.62 -8.67 30.25
N ALA A 35 23.15 -8.71 29.01
CA ALA A 35 24.58 -8.85 28.80
C ALA A 35 25.32 -7.54 29.15
N PRO A 36 26.48 -7.58 29.82
CA PRO A 36 27.26 -6.38 30.09
C PRO A 36 27.84 -5.78 28.80
N ASP A 37 28.28 -6.64 27.88
CA ASP A 37 28.94 -6.27 26.63
C ASP A 37 28.16 -6.78 25.42
N GLU A 38 28.39 -6.18 24.25
CA GLU A 38 27.87 -6.65 22.97
C GLU A 38 29.01 -7.30 22.18
N PRO A 39 29.13 -8.64 22.17
CA PRO A 39 30.07 -9.33 21.29
C PRO A 39 29.55 -9.36 19.85
N MET A 40 30.45 -9.58 18.90
CA MET A 40 30.06 -9.89 17.52
C MET A 40 29.18 -11.16 17.50
N PRO A 41 28.06 -11.18 16.74
CA PRO A 41 27.22 -12.38 16.64
C PRO A 41 28.04 -13.58 16.15
N ALA A 42 27.82 -14.75 16.76
CA ALA A 42 28.57 -15.97 16.45
C ALA A 42 28.42 -16.45 14.99
N PHE A 43 27.38 -15.98 14.29
CA PHE A 43 27.11 -16.28 12.89
C PHE A 43 27.52 -15.15 11.93
N TRP A 44 28.26 -14.13 12.40
CA TRP A 44 28.75 -13.02 11.56
C TRP A 44 29.58 -13.51 10.38
N ASP A 45 30.65 -14.26 10.64
CA ASP A 45 31.56 -14.77 9.60
C ASP A 45 30.86 -15.70 8.62
N GLU A 46 29.88 -16.46 9.09
CA GLU A 46 29.10 -17.37 8.24
C GLU A 46 28.13 -16.61 7.34
N ALA A 47 27.43 -15.61 7.87
CA ALA A 47 26.57 -14.74 7.09
C ALA A 47 27.37 -13.93 6.05
N ALA A 48 28.56 -13.46 6.41
CA ALA A 48 29.49 -12.83 5.48
C ALA A 48 29.98 -13.81 4.40
N GLY A 49 30.32 -15.05 4.78
CA GLY A 49 30.71 -16.11 3.85
C GLY A 49 29.60 -16.58 2.90
N LEU A 50 28.33 -16.38 3.27
CA LEU A 50 27.16 -16.54 2.40
C LEU A 50 26.93 -15.35 1.46
N GLY A 51 27.76 -14.30 1.54
CA GLY A 51 27.73 -13.13 0.67
C GLY A 51 26.72 -12.05 1.06
N TRP A 52 26.03 -12.18 2.19
CA TRP A 52 24.92 -11.29 2.55
C TRP A 52 25.34 -9.83 2.75
N LEU A 53 26.55 -9.59 3.25
CA LEU A 53 27.11 -8.25 3.42
C LEU A 53 27.55 -7.61 2.10
N GLY A 54 27.73 -8.42 1.04
CA GLY A 54 28.25 -8.01 -0.26
C GLY A 54 27.27 -8.19 -1.42
N LEU A 55 25.97 -8.41 -1.18
CA LEU A 55 25.00 -8.66 -2.25
C LEU A 55 24.98 -7.53 -3.28
N HIS A 56 24.79 -6.29 -2.82
CA HIS A 56 24.78 -5.07 -3.66
C HIS A 56 26.17 -4.57 -4.05
N VAL A 57 27.23 -5.21 -3.57
CA VAL A 57 28.61 -4.79 -3.85
C VAL A 57 29.04 -5.39 -5.19
N PRO A 58 29.62 -4.60 -6.12
CA PRO A 58 30.13 -5.11 -7.39
C PRO A 58 31.14 -6.25 -7.21
N GLU A 59 31.16 -7.22 -8.14
CA GLU A 59 32.09 -8.36 -8.11
C GLU A 59 33.57 -7.93 -8.06
N GLU A 60 33.92 -6.81 -8.71
CA GLU A 60 35.29 -6.26 -8.69
C GLU A 60 35.76 -5.80 -7.31
N HIS A 61 34.83 -5.59 -6.38
CA HIS A 61 35.09 -5.27 -4.99
C HIS A 61 34.81 -6.46 -4.05
N GLY A 62 34.66 -7.67 -4.58
CA GLY A 62 34.47 -8.89 -3.79
C GLY A 62 33.02 -9.16 -3.36
N GLY A 63 32.05 -8.43 -3.93
CA GLY A 63 30.62 -8.69 -3.71
C GLY A 63 30.01 -9.65 -4.72
N SER A 64 28.68 -9.69 -4.76
CA SER A 64 27.90 -10.57 -5.66
C SER A 64 27.33 -9.87 -6.89
N GLY A 65 27.41 -8.54 -6.97
CA GLY A 65 26.93 -7.76 -8.12
C GLY A 65 25.41 -7.68 -8.28
N PHE A 66 24.62 -8.08 -7.27
CA PHE A 66 23.18 -7.83 -7.22
C PHE A 66 22.89 -6.36 -6.88
N GLY A 67 21.62 -6.02 -6.66
CA GLY A 67 21.18 -4.67 -6.30
C GLY A 67 20.72 -4.55 -4.86
N LEU A 68 20.27 -3.34 -4.52
CA LEU A 68 19.61 -3.09 -3.24
C LEU A 68 18.24 -3.75 -3.13
N GLU A 69 17.65 -4.20 -4.25
CA GLU A 69 16.43 -5.01 -4.26
C GLU A 69 16.61 -6.35 -3.54
N GLU A 70 17.74 -7.04 -3.75
CA GLU A 70 18.09 -8.26 -3.01
C GLU A 70 18.48 -7.95 -1.57
N THR A 71 19.24 -6.87 -1.34
CA THR A 71 19.68 -6.50 0.01
C THR A 71 18.51 -6.20 0.94
N VAL A 72 17.46 -5.49 0.48
CA VAL A 72 16.29 -5.22 1.33
C VAL A 72 15.51 -6.47 1.72
N VAL A 73 15.56 -7.54 0.90
CA VAL A 73 14.96 -8.84 1.24
C VAL A 73 15.68 -9.47 2.43
N VAL A 74 17.02 -9.43 2.43
CA VAL A 74 17.81 -9.90 3.57
C VAL A 74 17.52 -9.06 4.81
N VAL A 75 17.51 -7.73 4.67
CA VAL A 75 17.26 -6.80 5.78
C VAL A 75 15.85 -6.95 6.37
N GLU A 76 14.83 -7.26 5.55
CA GLU A 76 13.49 -7.62 6.04
C GLU A 76 13.57 -8.79 7.03
N GLN A 77 14.27 -9.87 6.66
CA GLN A 77 14.40 -11.05 7.51
C GLN A 77 15.24 -10.77 8.77
N LEU A 78 16.28 -9.94 8.65
CA LEU A 78 17.06 -9.51 9.81
C LEU A 78 16.17 -8.79 10.84
N GLY A 79 15.28 -7.90 10.37
CA GLY A 79 14.29 -7.21 11.20
C GLY A 79 13.26 -8.16 11.81
N ARG A 80 12.74 -9.11 11.03
CA ARG A 80 11.80 -10.14 11.54
C ARG A 80 12.40 -11.00 12.65
N ALA A 81 13.67 -11.35 12.53
CA ALA A 81 14.36 -12.15 13.54
C ALA A 81 14.88 -11.32 14.74
N ILE A 82 14.80 -9.98 14.68
CA ILE A 82 15.48 -9.06 15.61
C ILE A 82 16.97 -9.42 15.70
N THR A 83 17.60 -9.55 14.53
CA THR A 83 18.98 -10.02 14.47
C THR A 83 19.90 -9.03 15.20
N PRO A 84 20.76 -9.50 16.12
CA PRO A 84 21.71 -8.66 16.82
C PRO A 84 22.92 -8.30 15.95
N GLY A 85 23.69 -7.31 16.39
CA GLY A 85 24.96 -6.93 15.78
C GLY A 85 24.85 -5.96 14.58
N PRO A 86 25.98 -5.71 13.90
CA PRO A 86 26.15 -4.54 13.05
C PRO A 86 25.84 -4.78 11.56
N PHE A 87 24.96 -5.74 11.24
CA PHE A 87 24.63 -6.09 9.84
C PHE A 87 24.07 -4.88 9.06
N VAL A 88 22.94 -4.34 9.49
CA VAL A 88 22.29 -3.20 8.83
C VAL A 88 23.21 -1.97 8.74
N PRO A 89 23.88 -1.49 9.81
CA PRO A 89 24.79 -0.36 9.68
C PRO A 89 25.97 -0.62 8.72
N THR A 90 26.48 -1.86 8.65
CA THR A 90 27.54 -2.24 7.69
C THR A 90 27.01 -2.25 6.26
N LEU A 91 25.78 -2.73 6.05
CA LEU A 91 25.10 -2.69 4.75
C LEU A 91 24.85 -1.24 4.30
N ILE A 92 24.47 -0.33 5.19
CA ILE A 92 24.33 1.10 4.86
C ILE A 92 25.66 1.69 4.43
N ALA A 93 26.73 1.45 5.20
CA ALA A 93 28.05 1.97 4.88
C ALA A 93 28.53 1.51 3.50
N SER A 94 28.43 0.20 3.21
CA SER A 94 28.82 -0.34 1.91
C SER A 94 27.92 0.14 0.77
N ALA A 95 26.59 0.16 0.97
CA ALA A 95 25.65 0.63 -0.05
C ALA A 95 25.85 2.11 -0.41
N ALA A 96 26.15 2.96 0.59
CA ALA A 96 26.48 4.35 0.35
C ALA A 96 27.78 4.48 -0.46
N LEU A 97 28.83 3.73 -0.11
CA LEU A 97 30.08 3.74 -0.87
C LEU A 97 29.92 3.22 -2.30
N VAL A 98 29.08 2.21 -2.54
CA VAL A 98 28.73 1.75 -3.90
C VAL A 98 28.04 2.87 -4.68
N ALA A 99 27.06 3.54 -4.09
CA ALA A 99 26.31 4.60 -4.76
C ALA A 99 27.15 5.87 -5.02
N ILE A 100 28.11 6.18 -4.15
CA ILE A 100 29.00 7.35 -4.29
C ILE A 100 30.17 7.04 -5.24
N GLY A 101 30.74 5.83 -5.16
CA GLY A 101 31.91 5.41 -5.92
C GLY A 101 33.24 6.06 -5.48
N GLY A 102 34.25 5.95 -6.34
CA GLY A 102 35.57 6.58 -6.15
C GLY A 102 36.58 5.76 -5.33
N ASP A 103 37.69 6.39 -4.94
CA ASP A 103 38.82 5.72 -4.29
C ASP A 103 38.44 5.10 -2.93
N ALA A 104 37.54 5.74 -2.18
CA ALA A 104 37.05 5.22 -0.90
C ALA A 104 36.27 3.90 -1.08
N ALA A 105 35.50 3.76 -2.17
CA ALA A 105 34.81 2.53 -2.49
C ALA A 105 35.82 1.39 -2.75
N THR A 106 36.84 1.66 -3.56
CA THR A 106 37.91 0.69 -3.85
C THR A 106 38.68 0.27 -2.59
N ALA A 107 38.90 1.20 -1.67
CA ALA A 107 39.66 0.94 -0.44
C ALA A 107 38.89 0.13 0.60
N HIS A 108 37.57 0.32 0.72
CA HIS A 108 36.81 -0.19 1.87
C HIS A 108 35.76 -1.24 1.54
N LEU A 109 35.22 -1.29 0.30
CA LEU A 109 34.17 -2.25 -0.05
C LEU A 109 34.57 -3.72 0.12
N PRO A 110 35.81 -4.17 -0.23
CA PRO A 110 36.18 -5.57 -0.04
C PRO A 110 36.04 -6.03 1.42
N GLY A 111 36.52 -5.22 2.36
CA GLY A 111 36.43 -5.56 3.78
C GLY A 111 35.01 -5.45 4.35
N LEU A 112 34.18 -4.55 3.81
CA LEU A 112 32.78 -4.45 4.21
C LEU A 112 31.96 -5.64 3.68
N ALA A 113 32.28 -6.11 2.48
CA ALA A 113 31.60 -7.24 1.83
C ALA A 113 31.95 -8.58 2.47
N ASP A 114 33.21 -8.80 2.87
CA ASP A 114 33.66 -10.04 3.52
C ASP A 114 33.51 -10.05 5.05
N GLY A 115 33.06 -8.93 5.63
CA GLY A 115 32.82 -8.77 7.07
C GLY A 115 34.06 -8.52 7.93
N SER A 116 35.26 -8.39 7.34
CA SER A 116 36.48 -8.03 8.07
C SER A 116 36.50 -6.56 8.51
N THR A 117 35.77 -5.70 7.80
CA THR A 117 35.47 -4.31 8.16
C THR A 117 34.03 -4.21 8.61
N VAL A 118 33.80 -3.58 9.76
CA VAL A 118 32.47 -3.33 10.32
C VAL A 118 32.16 -1.84 10.16
N GLY A 119 31.15 -1.56 9.34
CA GLY A 119 30.74 -0.19 9.04
C GLY A 119 29.65 0.31 10.00
N ALA A 120 29.69 1.60 10.32
CA ALA A 120 28.57 2.30 10.90
C ALA A 120 28.43 3.72 10.33
N VAL A 121 27.25 4.30 10.50
CA VAL A 121 26.91 5.60 9.90
C VAL A 121 26.43 6.58 10.96
N ALA A 122 26.89 7.82 10.85
CA ALA A 122 26.46 8.95 11.65
C ALA A 122 25.72 9.94 10.73
N LEU A 123 24.39 9.92 10.81
CA LEU A 123 23.52 10.74 9.94
C LEU A 123 23.25 12.14 10.51
N ALA A 124 23.38 12.28 11.83
CA ALA A 124 23.11 13.51 12.56
C ALA A 124 24.29 13.80 13.49
N GLY A 125 24.88 15.00 13.40
CA GLY A 125 26.01 15.40 14.21
C GLY A 125 26.57 16.76 13.80
N ASP A 126 27.34 17.35 14.72
CA ASP A 126 28.04 18.63 14.52
C ASP A 126 29.52 18.32 14.23
N VAL A 127 29.79 17.84 13.01
CA VAL A 127 31.14 17.47 12.56
C VAL A 127 31.62 18.40 11.47
N THR A 128 32.84 18.90 11.64
CA THR A 128 33.55 19.72 10.64
C THR A 128 34.80 18.99 10.20
N VAL A 129 35.14 19.12 8.91
CA VAL A 129 36.39 18.59 8.36
C VAL A 129 37.31 19.74 7.96
N THR A 130 38.58 19.67 8.35
CA THR A 130 39.62 20.63 7.95
C THR A 130 40.89 19.86 7.65
N ASP A 131 41.49 20.10 6.48
CA ASP A 131 42.75 19.46 6.05
C ASP A 131 42.77 17.92 6.18
N GLY A 132 41.64 17.26 5.91
CA GLY A 132 41.50 15.79 5.99
C GLY A 132 41.33 15.27 7.42
N ALA A 133 41.08 16.13 8.40
CA ALA A 133 40.81 15.75 9.79
C ALA A 133 39.38 16.17 10.21
N ALA A 134 38.61 15.22 10.70
CA ALA A 134 37.26 15.42 11.22
C ALA A 134 37.28 15.73 12.72
N THR A 135 36.51 16.73 13.15
CA THR A 135 36.38 17.14 14.55
C THR A 135 34.94 17.50 14.87
N GLY A 136 34.46 17.05 16.02
CA GLY A 136 33.10 17.33 16.51
C GLY A 136 32.36 16.10 17.02
N ALA A 137 31.08 16.27 17.34
CA ALA A 137 30.23 15.20 17.85
C ALA A 137 29.46 14.55 16.68
N ALA A 138 29.75 13.28 16.39
CA ALA A 138 29.05 12.51 15.34
C ALA A 138 27.70 11.93 15.82
N GLY A 139 27.18 12.42 16.95
CA GLY A 139 25.86 12.06 17.46
C GLY A 139 25.74 10.60 17.88
N VAL A 140 24.56 10.02 17.61
CA VAL A 140 24.21 8.64 17.92
C VAL A 140 24.50 7.76 16.71
N VAL A 141 25.37 6.77 16.88
CA VAL A 141 25.83 5.88 15.82
C VAL A 141 25.41 4.45 16.13
N LEU A 142 24.44 3.95 15.36
CA LEU A 142 23.94 2.58 15.48
C LEU A 142 25.04 1.58 15.14
N GLY A 143 25.32 0.63 16.02
CA GLY A 143 26.42 -0.33 15.86
C GLY A 143 27.83 0.26 16.05
N GLY A 144 27.93 1.54 16.46
CA GLY A 144 29.21 2.24 16.60
C GLY A 144 30.18 1.60 17.61
N GLY A 145 29.67 0.84 18.58
CA GLY A 145 30.50 0.11 19.55
C GLY A 145 31.28 -1.08 18.94
N LEU A 146 30.82 -1.61 17.80
CA LEU A 146 31.47 -2.70 17.06
C LEU A 146 32.18 -2.23 15.79
N ALA A 147 31.92 -1.00 15.35
CA ALA A 147 32.43 -0.47 14.10
C ALA A 147 33.93 -0.22 14.13
N ASN A 148 34.59 -0.46 13.00
CA ASN A 148 35.97 -0.05 12.75
C ASN A 148 36.10 0.95 11.58
N LEU A 149 34.98 1.25 10.90
CA LEU A 149 34.87 2.29 9.89
C LEU A 149 33.57 3.08 10.09
N LEU A 150 33.65 4.41 10.07
CA LEU A 150 32.52 5.31 10.21
C LEU A 150 32.32 6.14 8.93
N LEU A 151 31.08 6.25 8.47
CA LEU A 151 30.67 7.28 7.50
C LEU A 151 29.90 8.36 8.24
N VAL A 152 30.45 9.58 8.26
CA VAL A 152 29.94 10.67 9.09
C VAL A 152 29.53 11.83 8.22
N VAL A 153 28.26 12.25 8.31
CA VAL A 153 27.78 13.47 7.65
C VAL A 153 28.52 14.69 8.23
N ALA A 154 29.06 15.53 7.35
CA ALA A 154 29.77 16.76 7.69
C ALA A 154 29.35 17.88 6.72
N GLY A 155 28.27 18.58 7.05
CA GLY A 155 27.61 19.50 6.11
C GLY A 155 26.99 18.73 4.94
N ASP A 156 27.32 19.12 3.71
CA ASP A 156 26.85 18.44 2.50
C ASP A 156 27.73 17.21 2.12
N ASP A 157 28.85 17.01 2.82
CA ASP A 157 29.84 15.98 2.54
C ASP A 157 29.71 14.78 3.49
N VAL A 158 30.39 13.69 3.16
CA VAL A 158 30.58 12.54 4.06
C VAL A 158 32.06 12.34 4.34
N ALA A 159 32.43 12.28 5.61
CA ALA A 159 33.76 11.88 6.06
C ALA A 159 33.80 10.37 6.32
N VAL A 160 34.69 9.66 5.62
CA VAL A 160 35.02 8.25 5.89
C VAL A 160 36.15 8.22 6.92
N VAL A 161 35.85 7.79 8.14
CA VAL A 161 36.73 7.86 9.30
C VAL A 161 37.01 6.43 9.81
N PRO A 162 38.25 5.92 9.68
CA PRO A 162 38.67 4.70 10.37
C PRO A 162 38.62 4.91 11.89
N VAL A 163 38.07 3.97 12.64
CA VAL A 163 38.04 4.06 14.11
C VAL A 163 39.45 3.78 14.64
N GLY A 164 40.04 4.79 15.29
CA GLY A 164 41.40 4.76 15.79
C GLY A 164 41.78 6.07 16.46
N ASP A 165 42.98 6.58 16.15
CA ASP A 165 43.46 7.84 16.70
C ASP A 165 42.49 9.01 16.41
N GLY A 166 42.12 9.75 17.45
CA GLY A 166 41.17 10.86 17.36
C GLY A 166 39.70 10.46 17.39
N VAL A 167 39.36 9.17 17.53
CA VAL A 167 37.96 8.71 17.63
C VAL A 167 37.67 8.18 19.04
N ALA A 168 36.72 8.80 19.73
CA ALA A 168 36.21 8.34 21.01
C ALA A 168 34.81 7.74 20.85
N VAL A 169 34.62 6.52 21.36
CA VAL A 169 33.36 5.77 21.29
C VAL A 169 32.88 5.44 22.71
N GLU A 170 31.69 5.90 23.06
CA GLU A 170 31.02 5.59 24.33
C GLU A 170 29.73 4.83 24.06
N THR A 171 29.56 3.63 24.63
CA THR A 171 28.32 2.84 24.48
C THR A 171 27.57 2.82 25.81
N PRO A 172 26.69 3.81 26.08
CA PRO A 172 25.89 3.83 27.31
C PRO A 172 24.82 2.72 27.29
N SER A 173 24.07 2.59 28.39
CA SER A 173 22.88 1.73 28.42
C SER A 173 21.91 2.12 27.29
N ASN A 174 21.45 1.13 26.55
CA ASN A 174 20.68 1.33 25.32
C ASN A 174 19.18 1.01 25.50
N MET A 175 18.33 1.74 24.76
CA MET A 175 16.89 1.45 24.69
C MET A 175 16.64 0.06 24.11
N ASP A 176 17.41 -0.29 23.09
CA ASP A 176 17.52 -1.63 22.53
C ASP A 176 18.89 -2.25 22.86
N PRO A 177 18.97 -3.10 23.90
CA PRO A 177 20.22 -3.79 24.23
C PRO A 177 20.65 -4.82 23.18
N THR A 178 19.73 -5.24 22.30
CA THR A 178 19.98 -6.31 21.30
C THR A 178 20.75 -5.80 20.08
N ARG A 179 20.84 -4.48 19.92
CA ARG A 179 21.71 -3.81 18.96
C ARG A 179 22.00 -2.41 19.47
N ARG A 180 23.22 -2.19 19.97
CA ARG A 180 23.52 -0.97 20.72
C ARG A 180 23.94 0.17 19.79
N SER A 181 23.56 1.38 20.18
CA SER A 181 24.08 2.62 19.64
C SER A 181 25.18 3.17 20.55
N ALA A 182 26.16 3.82 19.94
CA ALA A 182 27.23 4.52 20.63
C ALA A 182 27.14 6.03 20.41
N ARG A 183 27.72 6.81 21.32
CA ARG A 183 28.05 8.22 21.12
C ARG A 183 29.47 8.30 20.60
N VAL A 184 29.66 8.96 19.46
CA VAL A 184 30.97 9.10 18.83
C VAL A 184 31.40 10.57 18.84
N THR A 185 32.64 10.82 19.26
CA THR A 185 33.29 12.14 19.20
C THR A 185 34.60 12.03 18.44
N LEU A 186 34.84 13.01 17.57
CA LEU A 186 36.03 13.09 16.72
C LEU A 186 36.89 14.28 17.19
N ASP A 187 38.19 14.06 17.32
CA ASP A 187 39.20 15.07 17.67
C ASP A 187 40.39 14.93 16.74
N GLY A 188 40.37 15.70 15.65
CA GLY A 188 41.39 15.61 14.61
C GLY A 188 41.51 14.23 13.95
N ALA A 189 40.41 13.46 13.88
CA ALA A 189 40.40 12.10 13.34
C ALA A 189 40.67 12.13 11.84
N ALA A 190 41.65 11.35 11.37
CA ALA A 190 41.98 11.27 9.94
C ALA A 190 40.79 10.73 9.13
N CYS A 191 40.48 11.38 8.01
CA CYS A 191 39.33 11.02 7.20
C CYS A 191 39.55 11.23 5.69
N THR A 192 38.77 10.50 4.90
CA THR A 192 38.61 10.76 3.46
C THR A 192 37.27 11.45 3.24
N VAL A 193 37.25 12.62 2.61
CA VAL A 193 36.02 13.38 2.33
C VAL A 193 35.43 12.93 1.01
N LEU A 194 34.13 12.67 1.01
CA LEU A 194 33.29 12.40 -0.16
C LEU A 194 32.38 13.63 -0.39
N PRO A 195 32.73 14.52 -1.33
CA PRO A 195 32.01 15.79 -1.50
C PRO A 195 30.57 15.59 -1.98
N GLY A 196 29.61 16.32 -1.40
CA GLY A 196 28.19 16.29 -1.79
C GLY A 196 27.48 14.96 -1.53
N ALA A 197 28.10 14.05 -0.77
CA ALA A 197 27.62 12.70 -0.57
C ALA A 197 26.59 12.53 0.56
N ALA A 198 26.35 13.57 1.38
CA ALA A 198 25.49 13.47 2.55
C ALA A 198 24.08 13.00 2.19
N ARG A 199 23.54 13.52 1.08
CA ARG A 199 22.21 13.17 0.61
C ARG A 199 22.09 11.68 0.26
N THR A 200 23.04 11.15 -0.51
CA THR A 200 23.07 9.74 -0.89
C THR A 200 23.17 8.83 0.33
N LEU A 201 23.99 9.20 1.33
CA LEU A 201 24.11 8.45 2.58
C LEU A 201 22.78 8.41 3.35
N VAL A 202 22.10 9.56 3.48
CA VAL A 202 20.79 9.65 4.15
C VAL A 202 19.74 8.81 3.42
N ASP A 203 19.68 8.87 2.09
CA ASP A 203 18.68 8.12 1.32
C ASP A 203 18.89 6.60 1.41
N VAL A 204 20.14 6.14 1.33
CA VAL A 204 20.48 4.71 1.51
C VAL A 204 20.20 4.25 2.94
N ALA A 205 20.53 5.08 3.93
CA ALA A 205 20.25 4.76 5.33
C ALA A 205 18.75 4.65 5.59
N ARG A 206 17.95 5.60 5.08
CA ARG A 206 16.49 5.56 5.15
C ARG A 206 15.94 4.28 4.53
N LEU A 207 16.40 3.91 3.34
CA LEU A 207 15.96 2.68 2.66
C LEU A 207 16.19 1.43 3.52
N LEU A 208 17.43 1.21 3.99
CA LEU A 208 17.76 -0.03 4.69
C LEU A 208 17.19 -0.08 6.12
N LEU A 209 17.15 1.05 6.83
CA LEU A 209 16.47 1.11 8.13
C LEU A 209 14.95 0.92 7.98
N ALA A 210 14.34 1.45 6.92
CA ALA A 210 12.92 1.24 6.63
C ALA A 210 12.64 -0.24 6.28
N ALA A 211 13.53 -0.91 5.55
CA ALA A 211 13.41 -2.35 5.28
C ALA A 211 13.42 -3.19 6.57
N GLU A 212 14.27 -2.82 7.52
CA GLU A 212 14.30 -3.48 8.84
C GLU A 212 13.01 -3.21 9.61
N ALA A 213 12.52 -1.96 9.60
CA ALA A 213 11.27 -1.56 10.22
C ALA A 213 10.07 -2.33 9.64
N VAL A 214 10.03 -2.57 8.33
CA VAL A 214 9.03 -3.46 7.69
C VAL A 214 9.10 -4.89 8.23
N GLY A 215 10.31 -5.42 8.42
CA GLY A 215 10.52 -6.73 9.05
C GLY A 215 9.94 -6.79 10.47
N VAL A 216 10.21 -5.77 11.29
CA VAL A 216 9.64 -5.60 12.64
C VAL A 216 8.11 -5.52 12.60
N ALA A 217 7.55 -4.64 11.76
CA ALA A 217 6.12 -4.43 11.64
C ALA A 217 5.38 -5.72 11.26
N ARG A 218 5.95 -6.48 10.32
CA ARG A 218 5.41 -7.75 9.89
C ARG A 218 5.39 -8.78 11.00
N GLU A 219 6.52 -9.00 11.65
CA GLU A 219 6.61 -10.06 12.63
C GLU A 219 5.67 -9.78 13.81
N CYS A 220 5.54 -8.51 14.22
CA CYS A 220 4.53 -8.06 15.17
C CYS A 220 3.10 -8.34 14.71
N THR A 221 2.78 -8.07 13.44
CA THR A 221 1.47 -8.35 12.85
C THR A 221 1.13 -9.85 12.91
N LEU A 222 2.09 -10.70 12.54
CA LEU A 222 1.92 -12.15 12.51
C LEU A 222 1.81 -12.72 13.93
N GLN A 223 2.71 -12.34 14.85
CA GLN A 223 2.65 -12.76 16.25
C GLN A 223 1.31 -12.38 16.90
N GLY A 224 0.86 -11.14 16.71
CA GLY A 224 -0.43 -10.69 17.24
C GLY A 224 -1.60 -11.48 16.66
N ALA A 225 -1.62 -11.70 15.34
CA ALA A 225 -2.68 -12.47 14.70
C ALA A 225 -2.69 -13.95 15.13
N ASP A 226 -1.51 -14.57 15.23
CA ASP A 226 -1.35 -15.96 15.68
C ASP A 226 -1.84 -16.14 17.11
N TYR A 227 -1.39 -15.29 18.03
CA TYR A 227 -1.88 -15.30 19.41
C TYR A 227 -3.40 -15.07 19.49
N ALA A 228 -3.95 -14.18 18.65
CA ALA A 228 -5.37 -13.91 18.61
C ALA A 228 -6.22 -15.10 18.15
N LYS A 229 -5.66 -16.02 17.35
CA LYS A 229 -6.34 -17.26 16.93
C LYS A 229 -6.41 -18.30 18.05
N GLU A 230 -5.53 -18.23 19.05
CA GLU A 230 -5.40 -19.28 20.07
C GLU A 230 -5.92 -18.85 21.44
N ARG A 231 -5.72 -17.59 21.82
CA ARG A 231 -6.01 -17.11 23.16
C ARG A 231 -7.51 -17.07 23.46
N LEU A 232 -7.96 -17.75 24.52
CA LEU A 232 -9.38 -17.83 24.92
C LEU A 232 -9.82 -16.80 25.98
N GLN A 233 -10.79 -15.93 25.68
CA GLN A 233 -11.49 -15.12 26.68
C GLN A 233 -12.99 -15.34 26.59
N PHE A 234 -13.66 -15.40 27.74
CA PHE A 234 -15.11 -15.61 27.83
C PHE A 234 -15.63 -16.79 26.96
N GLY A 235 -14.85 -17.88 26.88
CA GLY A 235 -15.22 -19.10 26.15
C GLY A 235 -15.01 -19.07 24.63
N ARG A 236 -14.41 -18.01 24.07
CA ARG A 236 -14.06 -17.93 22.64
C ARG A 236 -12.67 -17.34 22.42
N VAL A 237 -12.08 -17.59 21.25
CA VAL A 237 -10.76 -17.04 20.91
C VAL A 237 -10.85 -15.53 20.68
N ILE A 238 -9.83 -14.78 21.12
CA ILE A 238 -9.92 -13.31 21.15
C ILE A 238 -10.02 -12.68 19.75
N GLY A 239 -9.53 -13.37 18.71
CA GLY A 239 -9.68 -12.95 17.32
C GLY A 239 -11.12 -12.86 16.83
N THR A 240 -12.10 -13.39 17.58
CA THR A 240 -13.54 -13.18 17.30
C THR A 240 -14.03 -11.80 17.73
N TYR A 241 -13.38 -11.14 18.70
CA TYR A 241 -13.75 -9.80 19.12
C TYR A 241 -13.31 -8.77 18.08
N GLN A 242 -14.26 -7.98 17.60
CA GLN A 242 -14.04 -7.04 16.51
C GLN A 242 -12.90 -6.05 16.81
N ALA A 243 -12.78 -5.54 18.04
CA ALA A 243 -11.70 -4.62 18.43
C ALA A 243 -10.30 -5.25 18.24
N VAL A 244 -10.09 -6.49 18.71
CA VAL A 244 -8.81 -7.21 18.56
C VAL A 244 -8.54 -7.52 17.09
N LYS A 245 -9.56 -7.96 16.36
CA LYS A 245 -9.47 -8.22 14.92
C LYS A 245 -9.08 -6.96 14.15
N HIS A 246 -9.64 -5.81 14.51
CA HIS A 246 -9.36 -4.52 13.88
C HIS A 246 -7.95 -4.02 14.20
N HIS A 247 -7.43 -4.25 15.41
CA HIS A 247 -6.02 -4.00 15.70
C HIS A 247 -5.11 -4.80 14.76
N CYS A 248 -5.36 -6.10 14.60
CA CYS A 248 -4.58 -6.94 13.68
C CYS A 248 -4.71 -6.49 12.22
N ALA A 249 -5.91 -6.11 11.79
CA ALA A 249 -6.14 -5.58 10.44
C ALA A 249 -5.39 -4.25 10.21
N ASN A 250 -5.36 -3.34 11.18
CA ASN A 250 -4.62 -2.08 11.10
C ASN A 250 -3.11 -2.32 11.03
N MET A 251 -2.58 -3.26 11.83
CA MET A 251 -1.16 -3.65 11.75
C MET A 251 -0.81 -4.16 10.34
N LEU A 252 -1.68 -4.99 9.75
CA LEU A 252 -1.45 -5.47 8.38
C LEU A 252 -1.51 -4.34 7.35
N VAL A 253 -2.48 -3.42 7.42
CA VAL A 253 -2.56 -2.27 6.51
C VAL A 253 -1.29 -1.43 6.56
N ALA A 254 -0.83 -1.05 7.77
CA ALA A 254 0.40 -0.27 7.94
C ALA A 254 1.63 -1.02 7.41
N THR A 255 1.72 -2.33 7.70
CA THR A 255 2.80 -3.19 7.20
C THR A 255 2.82 -3.23 5.67
N GLU A 256 1.67 -3.39 5.00
CA GLU A 256 1.64 -3.48 3.53
C GLU A 256 1.97 -2.14 2.86
N LEU A 257 1.49 -1.00 3.39
CA LEU A 257 1.83 0.33 2.88
C LEU A 257 3.34 0.60 2.99
N ALA A 258 3.92 0.36 4.17
CA ALA A 258 5.36 0.49 4.38
C ALA A 258 6.18 -0.47 3.52
N THR A 259 5.72 -1.72 3.35
CA THR A 259 6.35 -2.70 2.46
C THR A 259 6.36 -2.19 1.01
N GLY A 260 5.25 -1.61 0.56
CA GLY A 260 5.14 -1.02 -0.76
C GLY A 260 6.15 0.08 -1.00
N ALA A 261 6.29 0.98 -0.02
CA ALA A 261 7.23 2.09 -0.07
C ALA A 261 8.71 1.65 -0.09
N VAL A 262 9.10 0.71 0.78
CA VAL A 262 10.48 0.18 0.80
C VAL A 262 10.83 -0.52 -0.51
N TRP A 263 9.91 -1.31 -1.05
CA TRP A 263 10.13 -1.99 -2.32
C TRP A 263 10.37 -1.00 -3.47
N ASP A 264 9.61 0.09 -3.53
CA ASP A 264 9.84 1.12 -4.56
C ASP A 264 11.13 1.89 -4.34
N ALA A 265 11.48 2.19 -3.08
CA ALA A 265 12.74 2.85 -2.74
C ALA A 265 13.96 2.01 -3.14
N ALA A 266 13.89 0.68 -2.99
CA ALA A 266 14.94 -0.22 -3.48
C ALA A 266 15.11 -0.14 -5.01
N ARG A 267 14.01 -0.12 -5.76
CA ARG A 267 14.02 0.03 -7.22
C ARG A 267 14.52 1.40 -7.69
N ALA A 268 14.19 2.46 -6.95
CA ALA A 268 14.60 3.82 -7.26
C ALA A 268 16.13 4.02 -7.20
N THR A 269 16.86 3.09 -6.58
CA THR A 269 18.34 3.12 -6.52
C THR A 269 18.97 3.03 -7.91
N ALA A 270 18.35 2.33 -8.86
CA ALA A 270 18.83 2.24 -10.23
C ALA A 270 18.82 3.61 -10.95
N SER A 271 17.85 4.47 -10.60
CA SER A 271 17.73 5.84 -11.12
C SER A 271 18.50 6.88 -10.30
N GLY A 272 18.71 6.63 -9.01
CA GLY A 272 19.39 7.54 -8.08
C GLY A 272 18.73 8.93 -7.96
N GLY A 273 19.50 9.90 -7.48
CA GLY A 273 19.13 11.32 -7.42
C GLY A 273 17.76 11.58 -6.78
N ASP A 274 17.01 12.54 -7.34
CA ASP A 274 15.71 12.96 -6.81
C ASP A 274 14.67 11.81 -6.76
N GLN A 275 14.76 10.80 -7.62
CA GLN A 275 13.85 9.64 -7.59
C GLN A 275 14.11 8.77 -6.35
N LEU A 276 15.38 8.47 -6.06
CA LEU A 276 15.77 7.76 -4.83
C LEU A 276 15.43 8.59 -3.60
N SER A 277 15.75 9.89 -3.62
CA SER A 277 15.44 10.83 -2.56
C SER A 277 13.95 10.85 -2.20
N TYR A 278 13.07 10.92 -3.20
CA TYR A 278 11.63 10.87 -3.01
C TYR A 278 11.18 9.52 -2.43
N ALA A 279 11.61 8.41 -3.04
CA ALA A 279 11.16 7.09 -2.60
C ALA A 279 11.68 6.72 -1.20
N ALA A 280 12.92 7.08 -0.86
CA ALA A 280 13.50 6.88 0.47
C ALA A 280 12.80 7.72 1.53
N ALA A 281 12.41 8.96 1.21
CA ALA A 281 11.59 9.79 2.10
C ALA A 281 10.20 9.17 2.34
N VAL A 282 9.52 8.65 1.31
CA VAL A 282 8.25 7.91 1.45
C VAL A 282 8.43 6.67 2.32
N ALA A 283 9.48 5.89 2.10
CA ALA A 283 9.77 4.69 2.89
C ALA A 283 10.01 5.02 4.38
N ALA A 284 10.80 6.04 4.68
CA ALA A 284 11.04 6.47 6.06
C ALA A 284 9.79 7.02 6.75
N THR A 285 8.99 7.81 6.02
CA THR A 285 7.73 8.40 6.49
C THR A 285 6.74 7.32 6.95
N LEU A 286 6.70 6.16 6.28
CA LEU A 286 5.72 5.11 6.55
C LEU A 286 6.26 3.95 7.41
N ALA A 287 7.51 3.53 7.20
CA ALA A 287 8.01 2.31 7.81
C ALA A 287 8.29 2.44 9.31
N ALA A 288 8.82 3.59 9.76
CA ALA A 288 9.04 3.85 11.18
C ALA A 288 7.71 3.84 11.98
N PRO A 289 6.69 4.63 11.59
CA PRO A 289 5.39 4.60 12.25
C PRO A 289 4.69 3.24 12.15
N ALA A 290 4.85 2.51 11.04
CA ALA A 290 4.30 1.17 10.92
C ALA A 290 4.93 0.18 11.91
N ALA A 291 6.26 0.22 12.10
CA ALA A 291 6.95 -0.61 13.08
C ALA A 291 6.52 -0.28 14.52
N ASP A 292 6.42 1.01 14.86
CA ASP A 292 5.95 1.44 16.18
C ASP A 292 4.50 1.02 16.44
N LEU A 293 3.57 1.31 15.51
CA LEU A 293 2.16 0.92 15.62
C LEU A 293 2.02 -0.58 15.82
N CYS A 294 2.72 -1.38 15.00
CA CYS A 294 2.63 -2.82 15.06
C CYS A 294 3.24 -3.38 16.35
N ALA A 295 4.38 -2.86 16.82
CA ALA A 295 4.98 -3.31 18.06
C ALA A 295 4.10 -2.98 19.28
N ASN A 296 3.52 -1.77 19.33
CA ASN A 296 2.60 -1.38 20.39
C ASN A 296 1.31 -2.23 20.38
N LEU A 297 0.69 -2.43 19.21
CA LEU A 297 -0.51 -3.25 19.11
C LEU A 297 -0.23 -4.74 19.35
N ASN A 298 0.95 -5.26 18.98
CA ASN A 298 1.35 -6.62 19.31
C ASN A 298 1.39 -6.85 20.82
N ILE A 299 1.93 -5.90 21.59
CA ILE A 299 1.87 -5.92 23.05
C ILE A 299 0.42 -5.89 23.54
N GLN A 300 -0.43 -5.02 22.98
CA GLN A 300 -1.83 -4.93 23.39
C GLN A 300 -2.63 -6.21 23.13
N VAL A 301 -2.37 -6.89 22.00
CA VAL A 301 -3.01 -8.15 21.66
C VAL A 301 -2.56 -9.27 22.60
N HIS A 302 -1.27 -9.32 22.96
CA HIS A 302 -0.74 -10.26 23.95
C HIS A 302 -1.23 -9.95 25.38
N GLY A 303 -1.50 -8.69 25.67
CA GLY A 303 -1.84 -8.19 27.00
C GLY A 303 -0.62 -8.20 27.93
N GLY A 304 -0.84 -8.53 29.21
CA GLY A 304 0.20 -8.44 30.23
C GLY A 304 1.50 -9.17 29.89
N ILE A 305 1.43 -10.37 29.29
CA ILE A 305 2.63 -11.15 28.93
C ILE A 305 3.51 -10.45 27.89
N GLY A 306 2.93 -9.67 26.97
CA GLY A 306 3.67 -8.93 25.96
C GLY A 306 4.53 -7.80 26.54
N PHE A 307 4.25 -7.38 27.77
CA PHE A 307 4.96 -6.34 28.50
C PHE A 307 5.98 -6.91 29.52
N THR A 308 6.35 -8.19 29.41
CA THR A 308 7.23 -8.89 30.37
C THR A 308 8.41 -9.56 29.66
N TRP A 309 9.52 -9.82 30.35
CA TRP A 309 10.76 -10.40 29.79
C TRP A 309 10.57 -11.86 29.28
N GLU A 310 9.47 -12.47 29.67
CA GLU A 310 9.04 -13.81 29.30
C GLU A 310 8.59 -13.91 27.84
N HIS A 311 8.37 -12.78 27.16
CA HIS A 311 7.92 -12.75 25.76
C HIS A 311 8.70 -11.75 24.91
N ASP A 312 8.90 -12.04 23.63
CA ASP A 312 9.78 -11.22 22.78
C ASP A 312 9.13 -9.94 22.25
N ALA A 313 7.81 -9.76 22.43
CA ALA A 313 7.07 -8.58 21.96
C ALA A 313 7.70 -7.24 22.41
N HIS A 314 8.23 -7.17 23.63
CA HIS A 314 8.90 -5.95 24.11
C HIS A 314 10.24 -5.68 23.41
N ILE A 315 10.89 -6.70 22.84
CA ILE A 315 12.14 -6.54 22.10
C ILE A 315 11.85 -5.85 20.77
N TYR A 316 10.75 -6.24 20.10
CA TYR A 316 10.27 -5.55 18.90
C TYR A 316 9.89 -4.09 19.19
N LEU A 317 9.24 -3.82 20.33
CA LEU A 317 8.97 -2.44 20.76
C LEU A 317 10.26 -1.62 20.88
N ARG A 318 11.28 -2.17 21.56
CA ARG A 318 12.58 -1.49 21.71
C ARG A 318 13.24 -1.21 20.37
N ARG A 319 13.27 -2.20 19.47
CA ARG A 319 13.83 -2.05 18.12
C ARG A 319 13.06 -1.02 17.31
N ALA A 320 11.73 -1.05 17.35
CA ALA A 320 10.86 -0.08 16.67
C ALA A 320 11.11 1.35 17.17
N THR A 321 11.18 1.57 18.49
CA THR A 321 11.47 2.90 19.07
C THR A 321 12.81 3.45 18.63
N VAL A 322 13.85 2.61 18.56
CA VAL A 322 15.17 3.04 18.06
C VAL A 322 15.09 3.38 16.58
N LEU A 323 14.45 2.55 15.76
CA LEU A 323 14.28 2.80 14.33
C LEU A 323 13.50 4.10 14.05
N GLU A 324 12.44 4.36 14.82
CA GLU A 324 11.66 5.60 14.74
C GLU A 324 12.54 6.84 14.99
N SER A 325 13.41 6.78 16.00
CA SER A 325 14.34 7.87 16.30
C SER A 325 15.42 8.09 15.23
N LEU A 326 15.85 7.03 14.53
CA LEU A 326 16.91 7.09 13.52
C LEU A 326 16.38 7.51 12.14
N LEU A 327 15.16 7.09 11.80
CA LEU A 327 14.53 7.39 10.51
C LEU A 327 13.99 8.83 10.46
N ASP A 328 13.57 9.38 11.60
CA ASP A 328 12.94 10.70 11.72
C ASP A 328 11.84 10.90 10.66
N ALA A 329 10.73 10.18 10.85
CA ALA A 329 9.62 10.15 9.91
C ALA A 329 9.04 11.54 9.62
N ASP A 330 9.01 12.43 10.62
CA ASP A 330 8.53 13.81 10.45
C ASP A 330 9.47 14.62 9.55
N ALA A 331 10.80 14.51 9.74
CA ALA A 331 11.75 15.14 8.84
C ALA A 331 11.64 14.60 7.41
N ALA A 332 11.50 13.28 7.25
CA ALA A 332 11.29 12.65 5.94
C ALA A 332 10.00 13.13 5.26
N ALA A 333 8.91 13.27 6.02
CA ALA A 333 7.64 13.78 5.51
C ALA A 333 7.74 15.25 5.09
N ALA A 334 8.33 16.11 5.93
CA ALA A 334 8.55 17.52 5.58
C ALA A 334 9.37 17.67 4.30
N GLU A 335 10.40 16.84 4.15
CA GLU A 335 11.24 16.82 2.96
C GLU A 335 10.50 16.31 1.71
N LEU A 336 9.57 15.35 1.87
CA LEU A 336 8.71 14.90 0.78
C LEU A 336 7.83 16.05 0.26
N THR A 337 7.31 16.89 1.15
CA THR A 337 6.61 18.13 0.77
C THR A 337 7.52 19.06 -0.04
N ASP A 338 8.78 19.24 0.39
CA ASP A 338 9.74 20.09 -0.31
C ASP A 338 10.11 19.52 -1.69
N LEU A 339 10.28 18.20 -1.81
CA LEU A 339 10.52 17.50 -3.08
C LEU A 339 9.35 17.71 -4.04
N SER A 340 8.12 17.50 -3.57
CA SER A 340 6.91 17.75 -4.37
C SER A 340 6.76 19.22 -4.76
N ARG A 341 7.12 20.17 -3.89
CA ARG A 341 7.15 21.60 -4.22
C ARG A 341 8.12 21.91 -5.36
N ARG A 342 9.25 21.21 -5.43
CA ARG A 342 10.21 21.31 -6.55
C ARG A 342 9.74 20.61 -7.83
N GLY A 343 8.57 19.97 -7.82
CA GLY A 343 8.04 19.22 -8.95
C GLY A 343 8.60 17.81 -9.08
N VAL A 344 9.29 17.29 -8.06
CA VAL A 344 9.72 15.90 -8.04
C VAL A 344 8.51 15.01 -7.82
N ALA A 345 8.29 14.09 -8.74
CA ALA A 345 7.29 13.03 -8.63
C ALA A 345 7.95 11.69 -8.95
N ARG A 346 7.53 10.64 -8.25
CA ARG A 346 8.05 9.30 -8.46
C ARG A 346 7.46 8.68 -9.71
N GLU A 347 8.32 8.27 -10.65
CA GLU A 347 7.91 7.54 -11.84
C GLU A 347 7.46 6.12 -11.49
N LYS A 348 6.26 5.74 -11.92
CA LYS A 348 5.63 4.44 -11.63
C LYS A 348 5.82 3.48 -12.81
N ALA A 349 7.06 3.33 -13.27
CA ALA A 349 7.38 2.42 -14.37
C ALA A 349 7.38 0.96 -13.90
N ILE A 350 6.90 0.04 -14.74
CA ILE A 350 7.12 -1.40 -14.61
C ILE A 350 8.06 -1.82 -15.73
N ASP A 351 9.12 -2.56 -15.38
CA ASP A 351 9.94 -3.20 -16.40
C ASP A 351 9.13 -4.35 -17.00
N LEU A 352 8.63 -4.10 -18.21
CA LEU A 352 7.86 -5.09 -18.94
C LEU A 352 8.80 -6.05 -19.68
N PRO A 353 8.44 -7.34 -19.75
CA PRO A 353 9.28 -8.33 -20.39
C PRO A 353 9.33 -8.12 -21.92
N PRO A 354 10.31 -8.69 -22.65
CA PRO A 354 10.50 -8.43 -24.08
C PRO A 354 9.29 -8.70 -24.97
N GLU A 355 8.41 -9.63 -24.59
CA GLU A 355 7.13 -9.89 -25.27
C GLU A 355 6.14 -8.72 -25.23
N ALA A 356 6.37 -7.70 -24.40
CA ALA A 356 5.58 -6.48 -24.37
C ALA A 356 5.82 -5.58 -25.58
N GLU A 357 6.99 -5.63 -26.24
CA GLU A 357 7.32 -4.71 -27.33
C GLU A 357 6.45 -4.89 -28.58
N PRO A 358 6.17 -6.11 -29.07
CA PRO A 358 5.20 -6.30 -30.15
C PRO A 358 3.80 -5.77 -29.81
N ILE A 359 3.36 -5.94 -28.55
CA ILE A 359 2.08 -5.41 -28.06
C ILE A 359 2.13 -3.89 -28.06
N ARG A 360 3.25 -3.31 -27.62
CA ARG A 360 3.48 -1.87 -27.57
C ARG A 360 3.38 -1.23 -28.94
N ASP A 361 3.96 -1.84 -29.96
CA ASP A 361 3.85 -1.35 -31.33
C ASP A 361 2.39 -1.35 -31.83
N GLU A 362 1.63 -2.41 -31.55
CA GLU A 362 0.20 -2.49 -31.90
C GLU A 362 -0.61 -1.40 -31.18
N VAL A 363 -0.45 -1.30 -29.86
CA VAL A 363 -1.19 -0.35 -29.01
C VAL A 363 -0.82 1.09 -29.37
N ARG A 364 0.47 1.38 -29.59
CA ARG A 364 0.93 2.71 -30.00
C ARG A 364 0.31 3.12 -31.33
N ALA A 365 0.38 2.24 -32.34
CA ALA A 365 -0.21 2.51 -33.64
C ALA A 365 -1.71 2.77 -33.53
N PHE A 366 -2.42 2.02 -32.68
CA PHE A 366 -3.83 2.27 -32.41
C PHE A 366 -4.07 3.61 -31.70
N ALA A 367 -3.34 3.91 -30.62
CA ALA A 367 -3.48 5.12 -29.83
C ALA A 367 -3.23 6.37 -30.69
N GLU A 368 -2.16 6.37 -31.49
CA GLU A 368 -1.85 7.43 -32.45
C GLU A 368 -2.95 7.60 -33.51
N SER A 369 -3.58 6.50 -33.94
CA SER A 369 -4.68 6.56 -34.91
C SER A 369 -5.95 7.25 -34.39
N ILE A 370 -6.09 7.39 -33.06
CA ILE A 370 -7.27 7.99 -32.42
C ILE A 370 -7.01 9.29 -31.66
N ALA A 371 -5.76 9.62 -31.30
CA ALA A 371 -5.39 10.77 -30.47
C ALA A 371 -5.94 12.13 -30.93
N GLY A 372 -6.16 12.32 -32.24
CA GLY A 372 -6.71 13.55 -32.82
C GLY A 372 -8.20 13.52 -33.18
N LEU A 373 -8.90 12.41 -32.92
CA LEU A 373 -10.32 12.26 -33.24
C LEU A 373 -11.21 12.87 -32.14
N ASP A 374 -12.45 13.21 -32.47
CA ASP A 374 -13.42 13.64 -31.47
C ASP A 374 -13.80 12.48 -30.52
N ALA A 375 -14.26 12.81 -29.32
CA ALA A 375 -14.53 11.83 -28.26
C ALA A 375 -15.53 10.73 -28.66
N ALA A 376 -16.52 11.04 -29.50
CA ALA A 376 -17.50 10.04 -29.94
C ALA A 376 -16.86 9.05 -30.91
N THR A 377 -16.07 9.54 -31.87
CA THR A 377 -15.32 8.70 -32.81
C THR A 377 -14.25 7.86 -32.10
N GLN A 378 -13.53 8.44 -31.12
CA GLN A 378 -12.59 7.70 -30.28
C GLN A 378 -13.30 6.54 -29.55
N ARG A 379 -14.43 6.83 -28.89
CA ARG A 379 -15.22 5.81 -28.18
C ARG A 379 -15.64 4.66 -29.11
N THR A 380 -16.19 4.96 -30.28
CA THR A 380 -16.58 3.92 -31.25
C THR A 380 -15.41 3.01 -31.59
N LYS A 381 -14.25 3.58 -31.92
CA LYS A 381 -13.05 2.79 -32.24
C LYS A 381 -12.55 1.97 -31.05
N LEU A 382 -12.58 2.54 -29.83
CA LEU A 382 -12.22 1.83 -28.60
C LEU A 382 -13.13 0.63 -28.34
N ILE A 383 -14.43 0.76 -28.63
CA ILE A 383 -15.41 -0.33 -28.51
C ILE A 383 -15.13 -1.41 -29.56
N GLU A 384 -15.00 -1.03 -30.84
CA GLU A 384 -14.78 -1.97 -31.96
C GLU A 384 -13.51 -2.82 -31.80
N THR A 385 -12.49 -2.28 -31.12
CA THR A 385 -11.19 -2.94 -30.90
C THR A 385 -11.03 -3.57 -29.52
N GLY A 386 -12.03 -3.42 -28.65
CA GLY A 386 -12.02 -3.90 -27.27
C GLY A 386 -11.15 -3.08 -26.31
N TYR A 387 -10.46 -2.03 -26.76
CA TYR A 387 -9.63 -1.17 -25.92
C TYR A 387 -10.40 -0.33 -24.90
N VAL A 388 -11.73 -0.21 -25.06
CA VAL A 388 -12.60 0.44 -24.08
C VAL A 388 -12.58 -0.29 -22.73
N MET A 389 -12.58 -1.62 -22.75
CA MET A 389 -12.54 -2.50 -21.59
C MET A 389 -11.57 -3.67 -21.86
N PRO A 390 -10.24 -3.41 -21.88
CA PRO A 390 -9.28 -4.39 -22.39
C PRO A 390 -9.31 -5.74 -21.68
N HIS A 391 -9.52 -5.74 -20.37
CA HIS A 391 -9.57 -6.93 -19.52
C HIS A 391 -10.84 -7.78 -19.69
N TRP A 392 -11.88 -7.28 -20.38
CA TRP A 392 -13.09 -8.07 -20.60
C TRP A 392 -12.83 -9.19 -21.62
N PRO A 393 -13.56 -10.31 -21.53
CA PRO A 393 -13.49 -11.37 -22.51
C PRO A 393 -13.83 -10.87 -23.93
N LYS A 394 -13.21 -11.49 -24.95
CA LYS A 394 -13.63 -11.30 -26.34
C LYS A 394 -15.08 -11.78 -26.54
N PRO A 395 -15.88 -11.14 -27.41
CA PRO A 395 -15.53 -10.03 -28.30
C PRO A 395 -15.70 -8.61 -27.68
N TRP A 396 -16.08 -8.52 -26.39
CA TRP A 396 -16.44 -7.24 -25.74
C TRP A 396 -15.25 -6.48 -25.16
N GLY A 397 -14.14 -7.18 -24.96
CA GLY A 397 -12.83 -6.63 -24.67
C GLY A 397 -11.77 -7.35 -25.47
N ARG A 398 -10.54 -7.37 -24.94
CA ARG A 398 -9.38 -7.99 -25.59
C ARG A 398 -8.92 -9.26 -24.90
N GLU A 399 -9.50 -9.59 -23.75
CA GLU A 399 -8.97 -10.58 -22.82
C GLU A 399 -7.52 -10.23 -22.41
N ALA A 400 -7.24 -8.94 -22.29
CA ALA A 400 -5.89 -8.43 -22.05
C ALA A 400 -5.37 -8.89 -20.67
N GLY A 401 -4.27 -9.62 -20.69
CA GLY A 401 -3.49 -9.94 -19.48
C GLY A 401 -2.81 -8.70 -18.89
N ALA A 402 -2.10 -8.88 -17.78
CA ALA A 402 -1.45 -7.77 -17.07
C ALA A 402 -0.49 -6.97 -17.95
N ILE A 403 0.35 -7.64 -18.75
CA ILE A 403 1.32 -7.00 -19.65
C ILE A 403 0.60 -6.10 -20.66
N GLU A 404 -0.40 -6.64 -21.37
CA GLU A 404 -1.13 -5.87 -22.38
C GLU A 404 -1.88 -4.68 -21.76
N GLN A 405 -2.48 -4.84 -20.58
CA GLN A 405 -3.14 -3.72 -19.89
C GLN A 405 -2.18 -2.59 -19.51
N LEU A 406 -0.99 -2.92 -19.02
CA LEU A 406 0.04 -1.92 -18.69
C LEU A 406 0.54 -1.19 -19.94
N VAL A 407 0.80 -1.92 -21.02
CA VAL A 407 1.17 -1.32 -22.31
C VAL A 407 0.07 -0.39 -22.83
N ILE A 408 -1.20 -0.78 -22.71
CA ILE A 408 -2.35 0.07 -23.07
C ILE A 408 -2.33 1.37 -22.28
N GLU A 409 -2.16 1.30 -20.96
CA GLU A 409 -2.13 2.49 -20.10
C GLU A 409 -0.97 3.41 -20.43
N GLU A 410 0.24 2.87 -20.63
CA GLU A 410 1.43 3.64 -20.98
C GLU A 410 1.30 4.36 -22.32
N GLU A 411 0.94 3.64 -23.38
CA GLU A 411 0.88 4.24 -24.73
C GLU A 411 -0.33 5.15 -24.90
N PHE A 412 -1.46 4.88 -24.22
CA PHE A 412 -2.61 5.81 -24.23
C PHE A 412 -2.27 7.10 -23.49
N ALA A 413 -1.58 7.02 -22.34
CA ALA A 413 -1.12 8.20 -21.63
C ALA A 413 -0.16 9.05 -22.48
N LYS A 414 0.80 8.41 -23.17
CA LYS A 414 1.73 9.10 -24.10
C LYS A 414 0.99 9.77 -25.27
N ALA A 415 -0.05 9.13 -25.80
CA ALA A 415 -0.86 9.65 -26.89
C ALA A 415 -1.91 10.70 -26.45
N GLY A 416 -2.06 10.94 -25.14
CA GLY A 416 -3.11 11.81 -24.60
C GLY A 416 -4.53 11.25 -24.79
N VAL A 417 -4.66 9.93 -24.93
CA VAL A 417 -5.93 9.23 -25.12
C VAL A 417 -6.49 8.81 -23.76
N SER A 418 -7.70 9.24 -23.45
CA SER A 418 -8.42 8.82 -22.24
C SER A 418 -9.56 7.87 -22.59
N ARG A 419 -9.68 6.77 -21.82
CA ARG A 419 -10.81 5.84 -21.95
C ARG A 419 -12.05 6.43 -21.25
N PRO A 420 -13.27 6.24 -21.81
CA PRO A 420 -14.50 6.63 -21.12
C PRO A 420 -14.68 5.87 -19.80
N ALA A 421 -15.18 6.55 -18.78
CA ALA A 421 -15.56 5.92 -17.51
C ALA A 421 -16.99 5.35 -17.59
N TYR A 422 -17.18 4.11 -17.13
CA TYR A 422 -18.48 3.45 -17.11
C TYR A 422 -19.06 3.28 -15.69
N SER A 423 -18.23 3.40 -14.65
CA SER A 423 -18.66 3.28 -13.24
C SER A 423 -19.53 2.03 -13.04
N ILE A 424 -20.69 2.15 -12.38
CA ILE A 424 -21.65 1.06 -12.10
C ILE A 424 -22.00 0.25 -13.34
N THR A 425 -22.14 0.90 -14.48
CA THR A 425 -22.42 0.22 -15.75
C THR A 425 -21.32 -0.77 -16.10
N GLY A 426 -20.05 -0.43 -15.86
CA GLY A 426 -18.93 -1.31 -16.17
C GLY A 426 -18.99 -2.64 -15.41
N TRP A 427 -19.04 -2.62 -14.08
CA TRP A 427 -18.99 -3.86 -13.30
C TRP A 427 -20.29 -4.68 -13.36
N VAL A 428 -21.43 -4.03 -13.58
CA VAL A 428 -22.70 -4.73 -13.87
C VAL A 428 -22.61 -5.47 -15.21
N ILE A 429 -22.17 -4.79 -16.27
CA ILE A 429 -22.10 -5.38 -17.61
C ILE A 429 -21.05 -6.50 -17.68
N LEU A 430 -19.91 -6.36 -17.00
CA LEU A 430 -18.97 -7.47 -16.86
C LEU A 430 -19.60 -8.69 -16.19
N THR A 431 -20.46 -8.48 -15.18
CA THR A 431 -21.20 -9.60 -14.55
C THR A 431 -22.17 -10.26 -15.54
N LEU A 432 -22.86 -9.46 -16.36
CA LEU A 432 -23.75 -9.98 -17.41
C LEU A 432 -22.98 -10.79 -18.47
N ILE A 433 -21.77 -10.37 -18.84
CA ILE A 433 -20.89 -11.16 -19.73
C ILE A 433 -20.51 -12.50 -19.09
N GLN A 434 -20.33 -12.55 -17.77
CA GLN A 434 -19.91 -13.75 -17.05
C GLN A 434 -21.05 -14.74 -16.76
N TYR A 435 -22.26 -14.25 -16.49
CA TYR A 435 -23.37 -15.06 -15.97
C TYR A 435 -24.66 -14.96 -16.79
N GLY A 436 -24.74 -14.05 -17.74
CA GLY A 436 -25.89 -13.88 -18.61
C GLY A 436 -25.93 -14.90 -19.76
N THR A 437 -27.08 -15.00 -20.40
CA THR A 437 -27.24 -15.77 -21.65
C THR A 437 -26.70 -14.97 -22.84
N ASP A 438 -26.43 -15.65 -23.97
CA ASP A 438 -26.01 -14.98 -25.21
C ASP A 438 -26.98 -13.88 -25.66
N ASP A 439 -28.28 -14.10 -25.46
CA ASP A 439 -29.32 -13.12 -25.75
C ASP A 439 -29.23 -11.88 -24.83
N GLN A 440 -29.09 -12.10 -23.52
CA GLN A 440 -28.90 -11.01 -22.54
C GLN A 440 -27.66 -10.17 -22.87
N VAL A 441 -26.56 -10.85 -23.19
CA VAL A 441 -25.30 -10.22 -23.59
C VAL A 441 -25.49 -9.39 -24.87
N ALA A 442 -26.14 -9.94 -25.89
CA ALA A 442 -26.41 -9.23 -27.14
C ALA A 442 -27.35 -8.02 -26.95
N ARG A 443 -28.35 -8.13 -26.07
CA ARG A 443 -29.30 -7.05 -25.77
C ARG A 443 -28.66 -5.87 -25.03
N TRP A 444 -27.75 -6.13 -24.09
CA TRP A 444 -27.35 -5.12 -23.11
C TRP A 444 -25.90 -4.62 -23.22
N VAL A 445 -24.97 -5.43 -23.71
CA VAL A 445 -23.56 -5.00 -23.77
C VAL A 445 -23.33 -3.86 -24.77
N PRO A 446 -23.79 -3.94 -26.04
CA PRO A 446 -23.52 -2.86 -27.00
C PRO A 446 -24.13 -1.50 -26.60
N PRO A 447 -25.42 -1.40 -26.21
CA PRO A 447 -25.98 -0.12 -25.78
C PRO A 447 -25.30 0.46 -24.53
N ALA A 448 -24.85 -0.41 -23.61
CA ALA A 448 -24.11 0.03 -22.42
C ALA A 448 -22.72 0.58 -22.79
N LEU A 449 -21.98 -0.12 -23.67
CA LEU A 449 -20.69 0.35 -24.17
C LEU A 449 -20.82 1.66 -24.96
N ASN A 450 -21.88 1.84 -25.74
CA ASN A 450 -22.15 3.11 -26.43
C ASN A 450 -22.55 4.26 -25.49
N GLN A 451 -22.80 3.98 -24.21
CA GLN A 451 -23.38 4.89 -23.21
C GLN A 451 -24.80 5.35 -23.58
N ASP A 452 -25.52 4.58 -24.41
CA ASP A 452 -26.93 4.81 -24.72
C ASP A 452 -27.81 4.49 -23.51
N ILE A 453 -27.36 3.54 -22.68
CA ILE A 453 -28.06 3.09 -21.48
C ILE A 453 -27.10 3.07 -20.28
N ILE A 454 -27.48 3.80 -19.24
CA ILE A 454 -26.81 3.80 -17.95
C ILE A 454 -27.50 2.81 -17.02
N TRP A 455 -26.72 2.09 -16.23
CA TRP A 455 -27.19 1.10 -15.27
C TRP A 455 -27.00 1.55 -13.83
N CYS A 456 -27.93 1.13 -12.96
CA CYS A 456 -27.76 1.20 -11.51
C CYS A 456 -27.72 -0.18 -10.86
N GLN A 457 -27.21 -0.24 -9.62
CA GLN A 457 -27.09 -1.46 -8.83
C GLN A 457 -28.09 -1.43 -7.68
N LEU A 458 -29.02 -2.38 -7.67
CA LEU A 458 -30.19 -2.45 -6.79
C LEU A 458 -30.01 -3.54 -5.73
N PHE A 459 -28.96 -3.44 -4.92
CA PHE A 459 -28.63 -4.49 -3.95
C PHE A 459 -29.15 -4.15 -2.55
N SER A 460 -28.77 -2.99 -2.03
CA SER A 460 -29.06 -2.55 -0.67
C SER A 460 -30.54 -2.26 -0.42
N GLU A 461 -30.99 -2.61 0.79
CA GLU A 461 -32.33 -2.34 1.32
C GLU A 461 -32.24 -1.61 2.66
N PRO A 462 -33.31 -0.96 3.14
CA PRO A 462 -33.30 -0.26 4.43
C PRO A 462 -32.81 -1.13 5.60
N ASP A 463 -33.20 -2.41 5.62
CA ASP A 463 -32.82 -3.38 6.65
C ASP A 463 -31.61 -4.27 6.24
N ALA A 464 -31.09 -4.13 5.02
CA ALA A 464 -30.05 -5.01 4.47
C ALA A 464 -29.02 -4.24 3.62
N GLY A 465 -28.00 -3.68 4.31
CA GLY A 465 -26.83 -3.06 3.69
C GLY A 465 -25.58 -3.94 3.81
N SER A 466 -24.94 -3.93 4.99
CA SER A 466 -23.75 -4.77 5.24
C SER A 466 -24.06 -6.28 5.24
N ASP A 467 -25.25 -6.68 5.70
CA ASP A 467 -25.77 -8.03 5.49
C ASP A 467 -26.51 -8.11 4.14
N ALA A 468 -25.76 -8.03 3.04
CA ALA A 468 -26.32 -7.97 1.69
C ALA A 468 -27.12 -9.22 1.27
N ALA A 469 -27.05 -10.32 2.03
CA ALA A 469 -27.90 -11.49 1.81
C ALA A 469 -29.23 -11.42 2.59
N GLY A 470 -29.37 -10.48 3.52
CA GLY A 470 -30.57 -10.27 4.35
C GLY A 470 -31.74 -9.59 3.63
N ILE A 471 -31.65 -9.43 2.30
CA ILE A 471 -32.66 -8.76 1.47
C ILE A 471 -34.04 -9.43 1.55
N LYS A 472 -35.08 -8.61 1.40
CA LYS A 472 -36.50 -8.95 1.50
C LYS A 472 -37.32 -8.56 0.27
N THR A 473 -36.80 -7.74 -0.66
CA THR A 473 -37.49 -7.44 -1.94
C THR A 473 -37.88 -8.76 -2.59
N LYS A 474 -39.17 -9.00 -2.77
CA LYS A 474 -39.72 -10.30 -3.13
C LYS A 474 -40.00 -10.35 -4.63
N ALA A 475 -39.64 -11.45 -5.27
CA ALA A 475 -40.11 -11.79 -6.61
C ALA A 475 -41.05 -13.00 -6.54
N THR A 476 -42.30 -12.84 -6.96
CA THR A 476 -43.31 -13.91 -6.98
C THR A 476 -43.51 -14.40 -8.41
N ARG A 477 -43.42 -15.72 -8.60
CA ARG A 477 -43.58 -16.36 -9.91
C ARG A 477 -44.99 -16.11 -10.48
N VAL A 478 -45.06 -15.73 -11.75
CA VAL A 478 -46.30 -15.63 -12.55
C VAL A 478 -46.07 -16.28 -13.92
N ASP A 479 -47.09 -16.25 -14.79
CA ASP A 479 -46.94 -16.75 -16.15
C ASP A 479 -45.95 -15.86 -16.94
N GLY A 480 -44.97 -16.48 -17.59
CA GLY A 480 -43.92 -15.80 -18.35
C GLY A 480 -42.88 -14.99 -17.55
N GLY A 481 -42.93 -14.98 -16.22
CA GLY A 481 -41.96 -14.21 -15.43
C GLY A 481 -42.31 -14.08 -13.95
N TRP A 482 -42.08 -12.87 -13.41
CA TRP A 482 -42.11 -12.57 -11.99
C TRP A 482 -42.73 -11.21 -11.72
N LEU A 483 -43.43 -11.08 -10.58
CA LEU A 483 -43.83 -9.79 -10.02
C LEU A 483 -42.92 -9.43 -8.86
N VAL A 484 -42.20 -8.32 -8.99
CA VAL A 484 -41.25 -7.81 -8.00
C VAL A 484 -41.92 -6.75 -7.14
N THR A 485 -41.90 -6.94 -5.82
CA THR A 485 -42.42 -5.99 -4.83
C THR A 485 -41.40 -5.79 -3.72
N GLY A 486 -41.08 -4.53 -3.42
CA GLY A 486 -40.14 -4.20 -2.35
C GLY A 486 -39.54 -2.81 -2.48
N GLN A 487 -38.43 -2.60 -1.78
CA GLN A 487 -37.74 -1.33 -1.73
C GLN A 487 -36.24 -1.54 -1.73
N LYS A 488 -35.55 -0.77 -2.58
CA LYS A 488 -34.10 -0.60 -2.58
C LYS A 488 -33.76 0.81 -2.14
N VAL A 489 -32.56 1.00 -1.61
CA VAL A 489 -32.09 2.30 -1.10
C VAL A 489 -30.58 2.45 -1.32
N TRP A 490 -30.09 3.68 -1.28
CA TRP A 490 -28.71 4.04 -1.60
C TRP A 490 -28.32 3.76 -3.06
N THR A 491 -29.32 3.70 -3.97
CA THR A 491 -29.08 3.34 -5.36
C THR A 491 -28.55 4.55 -6.12
N SER A 492 -27.24 4.58 -6.37
CA SER A 492 -26.59 5.65 -7.14
C SER A 492 -27.13 5.72 -8.57
N GLY A 493 -27.46 6.92 -9.04
CA GLY A 493 -27.83 7.18 -10.43
C GLY A 493 -29.16 6.56 -10.89
N ALA A 494 -29.98 6.02 -10.00
CA ALA A 494 -31.23 5.35 -10.39
C ALA A 494 -32.18 6.24 -11.21
N HIS A 495 -32.25 7.54 -10.92
CA HIS A 495 -33.13 8.50 -11.61
C HIS A 495 -32.70 8.81 -13.05
N VAL A 496 -31.47 8.46 -13.44
CA VAL A 496 -30.97 8.57 -14.83
C VAL A 496 -30.73 7.21 -15.49
N SER A 497 -30.94 6.11 -14.76
CA SER A 497 -30.65 4.77 -15.27
C SER A 497 -31.81 4.24 -16.12
N GLY A 498 -31.47 3.49 -17.18
CA GLY A 498 -32.45 2.76 -17.98
C GLY A 498 -32.80 1.41 -17.38
N PHE A 499 -31.80 0.72 -16.82
CA PHE A 499 -31.96 -0.58 -16.18
C PHE A 499 -31.30 -0.61 -14.81
N GLY A 500 -31.84 -1.45 -13.93
CA GLY A 500 -31.25 -1.74 -12.64
C GLY A 500 -30.94 -3.23 -12.51
N PHE A 501 -29.75 -3.53 -12.00
CA PHE A 501 -29.33 -4.91 -11.71
C PHE A 501 -29.65 -5.24 -10.25
N ALA A 502 -30.69 -6.04 -10.04
CA ALA A 502 -31.32 -6.23 -8.73
C ALA A 502 -31.09 -7.61 -8.16
N THR A 503 -30.88 -7.67 -6.84
CA THR A 503 -31.02 -8.90 -6.06
C THR A 503 -32.40 -8.94 -5.42
N VAL A 504 -33.08 -10.07 -5.54
CA VAL A 504 -34.43 -10.27 -5.00
C VAL A 504 -34.53 -11.63 -4.31
N ARG A 505 -35.45 -11.74 -3.35
CA ARG A 505 -35.81 -12.96 -2.64
C ARG A 505 -36.88 -13.71 -3.42
N THR A 506 -36.51 -14.86 -3.98
CA THR A 506 -37.42 -15.77 -4.69
C THR A 506 -37.87 -16.94 -3.81
N ASN A 507 -37.02 -17.35 -2.87
CA ASN A 507 -37.31 -18.46 -1.97
C ASN A 507 -37.03 -18.09 -0.50
N PRO A 508 -38.07 -17.74 0.29
CA PRO A 508 -37.91 -17.37 1.69
C PRO A 508 -37.65 -18.56 2.63
N ASP A 509 -37.94 -19.79 2.20
CA ASP A 509 -37.94 -21.00 3.04
C ASP A 509 -36.56 -21.67 3.16
N VAL A 510 -35.59 -21.21 2.38
CA VAL A 510 -34.19 -21.68 2.39
C VAL A 510 -33.27 -20.67 3.07
N PRO A 511 -32.04 -21.08 3.48
CA PRO A 511 -31.05 -20.14 4.00
C PRO A 511 -30.87 -18.94 3.08
N LYS A 512 -30.59 -17.77 3.66
CA LYS A 512 -30.62 -16.48 2.95
C LYS A 512 -29.77 -16.44 1.66
N HIS A 513 -28.65 -17.13 1.62
CA HIS A 513 -27.77 -17.17 0.45
C HIS A 513 -28.29 -18.05 -0.69
N ASP A 514 -29.17 -19.00 -0.37
CA ASP A 514 -29.65 -20.05 -1.28
C ASP A 514 -31.04 -19.72 -1.85
N GLY A 515 -31.60 -18.54 -1.55
CA GLY A 515 -32.94 -18.13 -1.99
C GLY A 515 -32.99 -16.78 -2.71
N ILE A 516 -31.82 -16.27 -3.11
CA ILE A 516 -31.67 -15.00 -3.82
C ILE A 516 -31.60 -15.28 -5.31
N THR A 517 -32.30 -14.48 -6.11
CA THR A 517 -32.18 -14.44 -7.57
C THR A 517 -31.72 -13.06 -8.01
N THR A 518 -30.95 -12.98 -9.09
CA THR A 518 -30.52 -11.72 -9.69
C THR A 518 -31.29 -11.48 -10.98
N MET A 519 -31.78 -10.25 -11.18
CA MET A 519 -32.65 -9.91 -12.31
C MET A 519 -32.32 -8.51 -12.85
N VAL A 520 -32.60 -8.29 -14.13
CA VAL A 520 -32.62 -6.96 -14.73
C VAL A 520 -34.03 -6.38 -14.61
N ILE A 521 -34.13 -5.14 -14.12
CA ILE A 521 -35.40 -4.42 -13.98
C ILE A 521 -35.35 -3.16 -14.84
N ASP A 522 -36.33 -2.97 -15.73
CA ASP A 522 -36.52 -1.71 -16.45
C ASP A 522 -36.93 -0.62 -15.47
N MET A 523 -36.08 0.40 -15.31
CA MET A 523 -36.28 1.48 -14.35
C MET A 523 -37.43 2.42 -14.74
N LYS A 524 -37.99 2.26 -15.95
CA LYS A 524 -39.14 3.01 -16.47
C LYS A 524 -40.40 2.14 -16.56
N ALA A 525 -40.34 0.89 -16.11
CA ALA A 525 -41.50 0.00 -16.10
C ALA A 525 -42.62 0.54 -15.18
N PRO A 526 -43.90 0.29 -15.52
CA PRO A 526 -45.00 0.53 -14.59
C PRO A 526 -44.75 -0.16 -13.24
N GLY A 527 -44.96 0.57 -12.14
CA GLY A 527 -44.72 0.09 -10.78
C GLY A 527 -43.31 0.38 -10.22
N VAL A 528 -42.39 0.92 -11.04
CA VAL A 528 -41.10 1.45 -10.54
C VAL A 528 -41.26 2.92 -10.16
N GLU A 529 -40.98 3.24 -8.89
CA GLU A 529 -40.91 4.62 -8.41
C GLU A 529 -39.50 4.92 -7.89
N VAL A 530 -38.84 5.90 -8.50
CA VAL A 530 -37.51 6.37 -8.05
C VAL A 530 -37.68 7.68 -7.28
N ARG A 531 -37.20 7.71 -6.03
CA ARG A 531 -37.18 8.89 -5.18
C ARG A 531 -35.74 9.32 -4.87
N PRO A 532 -35.26 10.44 -5.43
CA PRO A 532 -33.92 10.93 -5.12
C PRO A 532 -33.75 11.29 -3.64
N LEU A 533 -32.63 10.87 -3.05
CA LEU A 533 -32.25 11.17 -1.68
C LEU A 533 -31.27 12.34 -1.67
N ARG A 534 -31.65 13.41 -0.97
CA ARG A 534 -30.80 14.60 -0.83
C ARG A 534 -29.65 14.31 0.13
N MET A 535 -28.42 14.47 -0.36
CA MET A 535 -27.19 14.25 0.39
C MET A 535 -26.79 15.47 1.23
N THR A 536 -25.75 15.31 2.04
CA THR A 536 -25.08 16.39 2.81
C THR A 536 -24.66 17.57 1.94
N SER A 537 -24.23 17.29 0.71
CA SER A 537 -23.89 18.29 -0.33
C SER A 537 -25.11 19.02 -0.92
N GLY A 538 -26.33 18.56 -0.63
CA GLY A 538 -27.56 19.13 -1.14
C GLY A 538 -27.97 18.64 -2.54
N ILE A 539 -27.10 17.93 -3.25
CA ILE A 539 -27.39 17.19 -4.49
C ILE A 539 -27.98 15.81 -4.18
N SER A 540 -28.55 15.14 -5.19
CA SER A 540 -29.17 13.82 -5.03
C SER A 540 -28.60 12.81 -6.02
N GLU A 541 -27.50 12.17 -5.66
CA GLU A 541 -26.94 11.07 -6.46
C GLU A 541 -27.53 9.71 -6.07
N PHE A 542 -27.88 9.53 -4.79
CA PHE A 542 -28.54 8.32 -4.27
C PHE A 542 -30.05 8.39 -4.41
N ASN A 543 -30.70 7.24 -4.46
CA ASN A 543 -32.15 7.13 -4.61
C ASN A 543 -32.70 5.96 -3.78
N GLU A 544 -33.93 6.13 -3.31
CA GLU A 544 -34.81 5.02 -3.00
C GLU A 544 -35.50 4.57 -4.29
N VAL A 545 -35.70 3.26 -4.43
CA VAL A 545 -36.42 2.68 -5.56
C VAL A 545 -37.47 1.74 -4.99
N PHE A 546 -38.74 2.01 -5.29
CA PHE A 546 -39.87 1.19 -4.87
C PHE A 546 -40.35 0.38 -6.06
N PHE A 547 -40.67 -0.89 -5.80
CA PHE A 547 -41.29 -1.79 -6.75
C PHE A 547 -42.67 -2.18 -6.23
N ASP A 548 -43.69 -1.90 -7.03
CA ASP A 548 -45.07 -2.32 -6.78
C ASP A 548 -45.53 -3.25 -7.91
N GLU A 549 -45.43 -4.57 -7.66
CA GLU A 549 -45.81 -5.64 -8.60
C GLU A 549 -45.21 -5.44 -10.01
N VAL A 550 -43.93 -5.06 -10.08
CA VAL A 550 -43.23 -4.82 -11.35
C VAL A 550 -43.00 -6.15 -12.06
N PHE A 551 -43.52 -6.27 -13.28
CA PHE A 551 -43.34 -7.47 -14.09
C PHE A 551 -41.91 -7.54 -14.64
N VAL A 552 -41.23 -8.66 -14.41
CA VAL A 552 -39.92 -8.99 -14.94
C VAL A 552 -40.02 -10.34 -15.67
N PRO A 553 -39.74 -10.40 -16.99
CA PRO A 553 -39.84 -11.65 -17.74
C PRO A 553 -38.77 -12.66 -17.32
N ASP A 554 -39.00 -13.95 -17.57
CA ASP A 554 -38.01 -15.00 -17.31
C ASP A 554 -36.68 -14.75 -18.01
N ASP A 555 -36.71 -14.15 -19.20
CA ASP A 555 -35.53 -13.81 -20.00
C ASP A 555 -34.66 -12.72 -19.35
N ASP A 556 -35.15 -12.03 -18.31
CA ASP A 556 -34.41 -11.00 -17.57
C ASP A 556 -33.88 -11.51 -16.21
N VAL A 557 -34.06 -12.81 -15.92
CA VAL A 557 -33.37 -13.50 -14.81
C VAL A 557 -31.93 -13.81 -15.21
N VAL A 558 -30.96 -13.41 -14.40
CA VAL A 558 -29.52 -13.59 -14.69
C VAL A 558 -28.94 -14.69 -13.80
N GLY A 559 -28.45 -15.74 -14.44
CA GLY A 559 -28.00 -16.96 -13.77
C GLY A 559 -29.17 -17.83 -13.26
N PRO A 560 -28.89 -18.84 -12.41
CA PRO A 560 -29.92 -19.73 -11.89
C PRO A 560 -30.86 -19.02 -10.90
N VAL A 561 -32.16 -19.31 -10.98
CA VAL A 561 -33.13 -18.99 -9.91
C VAL A 561 -32.63 -19.60 -8.59
N ASP A 562 -32.74 -18.84 -7.51
CA ASP A 562 -32.21 -19.14 -6.17
C ASP A 562 -30.67 -19.20 -6.06
N GLY A 563 -29.95 -19.10 -7.19
CA GLY A 563 -28.48 -19.07 -7.28
C GLY A 563 -27.87 -17.67 -7.42
N GLY A 564 -28.68 -16.61 -7.31
CA GLY A 564 -28.31 -15.22 -7.55
C GLY A 564 -27.23 -14.67 -6.61
N TRP A 565 -27.02 -15.26 -5.42
CA TRP A 565 -25.95 -14.83 -4.53
C TRP A 565 -24.55 -15.00 -5.13
N THR A 566 -24.34 -16.00 -5.99
CA THR A 566 -23.08 -16.16 -6.71
C THR A 566 -22.86 -15.03 -7.72
N VAL A 567 -23.91 -14.67 -8.46
CA VAL A 567 -23.89 -13.54 -9.41
C VAL A 567 -23.62 -12.22 -8.67
N ALA A 568 -24.32 -11.97 -7.56
CA ALA A 568 -24.14 -10.76 -6.75
C ALA A 568 -22.72 -10.65 -6.19
N ARG A 569 -22.11 -11.75 -5.74
CA ARG A 569 -20.71 -11.76 -5.27
C ARG A 569 -19.73 -11.42 -6.40
N ALA A 570 -19.99 -11.87 -7.63
CA ALA A 570 -19.16 -11.50 -8.78
C ALA A 570 -19.23 -9.99 -9.05
N THR A 571 -20.43 -9.39 -9.01
CA THR A 571 -20.59 -7.94 -9.15
C THR A 571 -19.85 -7.16 -8.08
N LEU A 572 -19.98 -7.55 -6.81
CA LEU A 572 -19.26 -6.91 -5.68
C LEU A 572 -17.73 -7.08 -5.78
N GLY A 573 -17.27 -8.20 -6.36
CA GLY A 573 -15.87 -8.45 -6.66
C GLY A 573 -15.35 -7.48 -7.73
N ASN A 574 -16.08 -7.38 -8.85
CA ASN A 574 -15.77 -6.45 -9.94
C ASN A 574 -15.77 -4.99 -9.45
N GLU A 575 -16.76 -4.59 -8.64
CA GLU A 575 -16.84 -3.27 -7.99
C GLU A 575 -15.58 -2.96 -7.16
N SER A 576 -15.15 -3.90 -6.32
CA SER A 576 -13.99 -3.71 -5.44
C SER A 576 -12.69 -3.48 -6.23
N VAL A 577 -12.53 -4.17 -7.37
CA VAL A 577 -11.36 -4.00 -8.25
C VAL A 577 -11.41 -2.65 -8.95
N SER A 578 -12.56 -2.27 -9.54
CA SER A 578 -12.70 -0.96 -10.21
C SER A 578 -12.48 0.22 -9.28
N ILE A 579 -12.99 0.14 -8.05
CA ILE A 579 -12.80 1.16 -7.00
C ILE A 579 -11.34 1.20 -6.53
N GLY A 580 -10.74 0.05 -6.22
CA GLY A 580 -9.35 -0.04 -5.76
C GLY A 580 -8.33 0.41 -6.82
N GLY A 581 -8.65 0.23 -8.10
CA GLY A 581 -7.85 0.70 -9.23
C GLY A 581 -7.99 2.20 -9.56
N GLY A 582 -8.75 2.97 -8.76
CA GLY A 582 -8.87 4.42 -8.92
C GLY A 582 -9.91 4.91 -9.94
N GLN A 583 -10.70 4.02 -10.57
CA GLN A 583 -11.72 4.40 -11.58
C GLN A 583 -12.98 5.08 -10.99
N GLY A 584 -12.97 5.46 -9.71
CA GLY A 584 -14.12 6.06 -9.02
C GLY A 584 -14.02 7.56 -8.71
N GLY A 585 -12.92 8.24 -9.05
CA GLY A 585 -12.76 9.67 -8.73
C GLY A 585 -12.67 9.98 -7.23
N MET A 586 -12.29 9.00 -6.41
CA MET A 586 -12.32 9.05 -4.94
C MET A 586 -10.98 9.47 -4.30
N SER A 587 -10.10 10.15 -5.05
CA SER A 587 -8.81 10.65 -4.56
C SER A 587 -8.65 12.14 -4.83
N PHE A 588 -7.95 12.84 -3.94
CA PHE A 588 -7.47 14.20 -4.18
C PHE A 588 -5.96 14.14 -4.41
N PRO A 589 -5.42 14.72 -5.50
CA PRO A 589 -3.99 14.64 -5.77
C PRO A 589 -3.21 15.41 -4.70
N GLY A 590 -2.21 14.77 -4.07
CA GLY A 590 -1.42 15.40 -3.01
C GLY A 590 -0.67 16.66 -3.45
N SER A 591 -0.25 16.70 -4.72
CA SER A 591 0.34 17.91 -5.33
C SER A 591 -0.61 19.11 -5.31
N GLY A 592 -1.93 18.88 -5.27
CA GLY A 592 -2.94 19.92 -5.11
C GLY A 592 -2.95 20.60 -3.74
N LEU A 593 -2.27 20.04 -2.73
CA LEU A 593 -2.13 20.62 -1.40
C LEU A 593 -0.99 21.65 -1.31
N ILE A 594 0.00 21.55 -2.20
CA ILE A 594 1.23 22.35 -2.13
C ILE A 594 0.96 23.84 -2.33
N ALA A 595 0.28 24.22 -3.42
CA ALA A 595 0.06 25.64 -3.72
C ALA A 595 -0.82 26.34 -2.66
N PRO A 596 -1.92 25.74 -2.15
CA PRO A 596 -2.65 26.31 -1.02
C PRO A 596 -1.80 26.43 0.26
N PHE A 597 -0.93 25.46 0.52
CA PHE A 597 -0.01 25.50 1.67
C PHE A 597 1.04 26.59 1.54
N ASP A 598 1.67 26.75 0.38
CA ASP A 598 2.67 27.80 0.16
C ASP A 598 2.08 29.21 0.25
N ALA A 599 0.80 29.37 -0.12
CA ALA A 599 0.09 30.63 0.03
C ALA A 599 -0.21 30.97 1.50
N HIS A 600 -0.45 29.95 2.34
CA HIS A 600 -0.91 30.12 3.72
C HIS A 600 -0.29 29.08 4.69
N PRO A 601 1.05 29.02 4.83
CA PRO A 601 1.71 27.99 5.63
C PRO A 601 1.38 28.11 7.11
N GLU A 602 1.00 29.31 7.58
CA GLU A 602 0.62 29.59 8.96
C GLU A 602 -0.70 28.94 9.39
N ARG A 603 -1.53 28.50 8.43
CA ARG A 603 -2.88 27.97 8.72
C ARG A 603 -2.89 26.52 9.18
N VAL A 604 -1.83 25.77 8.88
CA VAL A 604 -1.73 24.34 9.20
C VAL A 604 -0.53 24.12 10.11
N GLY A 605 -0.79 23.86 11.39
CA GLY A 605 0.27 23.48 12.33
C GLY A 605 0.96 22.20 11.86
N GLY A 606 2.30 22.24 11.73
CA GLY A 606 3.06 21.11 11.19
C GLY A 606 2.74 20.80 9.72
N GLY A 607 2.28 21.79 8.93
CA GLY A 607 1.74 21.57 7.59
C GLY A 607 2.67 20.81 6.63
N ALA A 608 3.98 21.06 6.67
CA ALA A 608 4.94 20.33 5.83
C ALA A 608 4.97 18.82 6.16
N VAL A 609 4.93 18.47 7.45
CA VAL A 609 4.87 17.06 7.89
C VAL A 609 3.52 16.44 7.50
N ARG A 610 2.41 17.12 7.75
CA ARG A 610 1.06 16.61 7.45
C ARG A 610 0.83 16.36 5.95
N ILE A 611 1.31 17.28 5.11
CA ILE A 611 1.23 17.12 3.65
C ILE A 611 2.20 16.04 3.18
N GLY A 612 3.37 15.92 3.81
CA GLY A 612 4.31 14.84 3.57
C GLY A 612 3.71 13.47 3.83
N ASN A 613 3.06 13.29 4.99
CA ASN A 613 2.35 12.07 5.33
C ASN A 613 1.27 11.74 4.29
N TYR A 614 0.49 12.74 3.88
CA TYR A 614 -0.51 12.57 2.82
C TYR A 614 0.11 12.09 1.49
N LEU A 615 1.21 12.71 1.05
CA LEU A 615 1.92 12.34 -0.17
C LEU A 615 2.50 10.92 -0.08
N ALA A 616 3.02 10.55 1.09
CA ALA A 616 3.57 9.22 1.33
C ALA A 616 2.47 8.15 1.25
N ASP A 617 1.32 8.36 1.90
CA ASP A 617 0.18 7.45 1.83
C ASP A 617 -0.40 7.35 0.42
N GLU A 618 -0.56 8.47 -0.29
CA GLU A 618 -0.99 8.49 -1.69
C GLU A 618 -0.05 7.65 -2.56
N GLN A 619 1.26 7.82 -2.38
CA GLN A 619 2.26 7.05 -3.11
C GLN A 619 2.19 5.56 -2.74
N ALA A 620 2.10 5.21 -1.46
CA ALA A 620 2.04 3.82 -1.02
C ALA A 620 0.79 3.08 -1.54
N ILE A 621 -0.37 3.74 -1.57
CA ILE A 621 -1.59 3.20 -2.17
C ILE A 621 -1.37 2.89 -3.66
N ALA A 622 -0.73 3.79 -4.41
CA ALA A 622 -0.39 3.53 -5.80
C ALA A 622 0.62 2.38 -5.95
N LEU A 623 1.57 2.26 -5.02
CA LEU A 623 2.57 1.19 -5.02
C LEU A 623 1.97 -0.18 -4.69
N LEU A 624 0.91 -0.28 -3.88
CA LEU A 624 0.19 -1.55 -3.69
C LEU A 624 -0.39 -2.07 -5.02
N ASN A 625 -1.00 -1.18 -5.80
CA ASN A 625 -1.50 -1.52 -7.13
C ASN A 625 -0.35 -1.88 -8.09
N LEU A 626 0.76 -1.13 -8.05
CA LEU A 626 1.95 -1.40 -8.86
C LEU A 626 2.58 -2.76 -8.53
N ARG A 627 2.63 -3.13 -7.24
CA ARG A 627 3.14 -4.43 -6.76
C ARG A 627 2.23 -5.58 -7.17
N SER A 628 0.91 -5.38 -7.11
CA SER A 628 -0.05 -6.35 -7.63
C SER A 628 0.16 -6.57 -9.13
N ALA A 629 0.36 -5.50 -9.90
CA ALA A 629 0.64 -5.59 -11.33
C ALA A 629 1.97 -6.31 -11.62
N ASN A 630 3.05 -5.98 -10.89
CA ASN A 630 4.36 -6.66 -11.01
C ASN A 630 4.25 -8.16 -10.71
N ARG A 631 3.51 -8.54 -9.66
CA ARG A 631 3.28 -9.95 -9.33
C ARG A 631 2.53 -10.67 -10.44
N ALA A 632 1.51 -10.03 -11.01
CA ALA A 632 0.74 -10.60 -12.11
C ALA A 632 1.60 -10.79 -13.37
N VAL A 633 2.48 -9.83 -13.69
CA VAL A 633 3.47 -9.96 -14.77
C VAL A 633 4.44 -11.12 -14.50
N ALA A 634 4.87 -11.29 -13.25
CA ALA A 634 5.71 -12.42 -12.81
C ALA A 634 4.96 -13.76 -12.68
N GLY A 635 3.72 -13.86 -13.17
CA GLY A 635 2.92 -15.10 -13.17
C GLY A 635 2.26 -15.47 -11.84
N GLY A 636 2.29 -14.58 -10.84
CA GLY A 636 1.59 -14.81 -9.57
C GLY A 636 0.10 -14.46 -9.63
N GLU A 637 -0.69 -15.09 -8.76
CA GLU A 637 -2.13 -14.83 -8.66
C GLU A 637 -2.43 -13.41 -8.14
N PRO A 638 -3.52 -12.77 -8.59
CA PRO A 638 -4.02 -11.53 -8.01
C PRO A 638 -4.25 -11.70 -6.51
N GLY A 639 -3.67 -10.80 -5.72
CA GLY A 639 -3.86 -10.85 -4.28
C GLY A 639 -5.15 -10.14 -3.84
N PRO A 640 -5.39 -10.12 -2.52
CA PRO A 640 -6.56 -9.50 -1.91
C PRO A 640 -6.33 -8.02 -1.54
N GLU A 641 -5.32 -7.37 -2.11
CA GLU A 641 -4.88 -5.99 -1.81
C GLU A 641 -6.00 -4.98 -1.97
N GLY A 642 -6.97 -5.22 -2.86
CA GLY A 642 -8.09 -4.30 -3.08
C GLY A 642 -8.86 -3.93 -1.81
N SER A 643 -8.90 -4.81 -0.79
CA SER A 643 -9.52 -4.47 0.50
C SER A 643 -8.68 -3.52 1.35
N ILE A 644 -7.35 -3.64 1.27
CA ILE A 644 -6.39 -2.73 1.92
C ILE A 644 -6.39 -1.39 1.20
N THR A 645 -6.24 -1.39 -0.12
CA THR A 645 -6.26 -0.20 -0.97
C THR A 645 -7.54 0.60 -0.77
N LYS A 646 -8.71 -0.05 -0.75
CA LYS A 646 -9.99 0.62 -0.48
C LYS A 646 -10.01 1.29 0.89
N LEU A 647 -9.58 0.56 1.94
CA LEU A 647 -9.58 1.08 3.31
C LEU A 647 -8.65 2.29 3.43
N ALA A 648 -7.41 2.18 2.95
CA ALA A 648 -6.43 3.26 2.96
C ALA A 648 -6.94 4.49 2.18
N LEU A 649 -7.47 4.29 0.97
CA LEU A 649 -8.03 5.39 0.17
C LEU A 649 -9.21 6.09 0.87
N SER A 650 -10.07 5.33 1.56
CA SER A 650 -11.21 5.88 2.29
C SER A 650 -10.78 6.72 3.50
N GLU A 651 -9.61 6.44 4.07
CA GLU A 651 -9.07 7.17 5.23
C GLU A 651 -8.27 8.40 4.78
N LEU A 652 -7.46 8.26 3.73
CA LEU A 652 -6.66 9.35 3.16
C LEU A 652 -7.50 10.57 2.76
N ILE A 653 -8.68 10.36 2.19
CA ILE A 653 -9.56 11.46 1.76
C ILE A 653 -10.13 12.26 2.95
N HIS A 654 -10.18 11.67 4.15
CA HIS A 654 -10.53 12.42 5.36
C HIS A 654 -9.46 13.45 5.69
N ASP A 655 -8.19 13.12 5.46
CA ASP A 655 -7.06 14.00 5.74
C ASP A 655 -6.96 15.12 4.71
N ALA A 656 -7.20 14.84 3.42
CA ALA A 656 -7.33 15.88 2.39
C ALA A 656 -8.41 16.91 2.77
N ALA A 657 -9.59 16.44 3.21
CA ALA A 657 -10.68 17.31 3.63
C ALA A 657 -10.25 18.19 4.82
N ALA A 658 -9.62 17.60 5.85
CA ALA A 658 -9.15 18.33 7.03
C ALA A 658 -8.09 19.38 6.69
N ILE A 659 -7.04 18.99 5.95
CA ILE A 659 -5.93 19.86 5.56
C ILE A 659 -6.45 21.03 4.70
N LEU A 660 -7.27 20.74 3.68
CA LEU A 660 -7.78 21.79 2.80
C LEU A 660 -8.74 22.74 3.52
N THR A 661 -9.55 22.27 4.47
CA THR A 661 -10.40 23.16 5.27
C THR A 661 -9.57 24.10 6.13
N GLU A 662 -8.50 23.62 6.76
CA GLU A 662 -7.57 24.49 7.50
C GLU A 662 -6.90 25.51 6.55
N LEU A 663 -6.42 25.08 5.38
CA LEU A 663 -5.81 25.95 4.37
C LEU A 663 -6.78 26.99 3.81
N SER A 664 -8.06 26.65 3.63
CA SER A 664 -9.10 27.61 3.23
C SER A 664 -9.35 28.67 4.30
N GLY A 665 -9.06 28.40 5.58
CA GLY A 665 -9.26 29.35 6.68
C GLY A 665 -10.74 29.80 6.78
N PRO A 666 -11.02 31.09 7.04
CA PRO A 666 -12.39 31.61 7.11
C PRO A 666 -13.22 31.40 5.83
N ASP A 667 -12.58 31.28 4.66
CA ASP A 667 -13.28 31.06 3.38
C ASP A 667 -13.92 29.67 3.31
N ALA A 668 -13.57 28.75 4.21
CA ALA A 668 -14.31 27.50 4.39
C ALA A 668 -15.79 27.73 4.77
N ALA A 669 -16.20 28.94 5.14
CA ALA A 669 -17.60 29.29 5.33
C ALA A 669 -18.40 29.40 4.01
N PHE A 670 -17.73 29.46 2.84
CA PHE A 670 -18.36 29.69 1.54
C PHE A 670 -18.25 28.46 0.63
N MET A 671 -19.34 28.15 -0.09
CA MET A 671 -19.39 27.02 -1.04
C MET A 671 -18.73 27.33 -2.39
N ASP A 672 -18.29 28.57 -2.59
CA ASP A 672 -17.59 29.05 -3.78
C ASP A 672 -16.19 29.60 -3.42
N GLY A 673 -15.41 29.95 -4.45
CA GLY A 673 -14.08 30.52 -4.26
C GLY A 673 -13.10 29.56 -3.56
N PRO A 674 -12.20 30.08 -2.70
CA PRO A 674 -11.16 29.28 -2.05
C PRO A 674 -11.66 28.14 -1.13
N GLY A 675 -12.91 28.21 -0.67
CA GLY A 675 -13.55 27.17 0.16
C GLY A 675 -14.24 26.06 -0.64
N ALA A 676 -14.41 26.21 -1.97
CA ALA A 676 -15.27 25.33 -2.75
C ALA A 676 -14.81 23.86 -2.72
N ILE A 677 -13.52 23.60 -2.96
CA ILE A 677 -12.97 22.24 -3.02
C ILE A 677 -12.95 21.60 -1.63
N SER A 678 -12.51 22.33 -0.59
CA SER A 678 -12.47 21.82 0.77
C SER A 678 -13.87 21.46 1.26
N ASN A 679 -14.86 22.32 1.02
CA ASN A 679 -16.26 22.06 1.40
C ASN A 679 -16.90 20.91 0.62
N MET A 680 -16.59 20.76 -0.67
CA MET A 680 -17.01 19.59 -1.44
C MET A 680 -16.48 18.30 -0.78
N LEU A 681 -15.18 18.27 -0.44
CA LEU A 681 -14.57 17.11 0.21
C LEU A 681 -15.15 16.87 1.61
N VAL A 682 -15.32 17.90 2.44
CA VAL A 682 -15.95 17.80 3.78
C VAL A 682 -17.36 17.22 3.72
N LEU A 683 -18.14 17.54 2.68
CA LEU A 683 -19.50 17.01 2.57
C LEU A 683 -19.53 15.58 2.01
N MET A 684 -18.48 15.12 1.32
CA MET A 684 -18.45 13.83 0.63
C MET A 684 -17.60 12.74 1.31
N HIS A 685 -16.52 13.11 2.01
CA HIS A 685 -15.48 12.17 2.45
C HIS A 685 -16.02 11.01 3.30
N ARG A 686 -17.00 11.25 4.18
CA ARG A 686 -17.63 10.19 4.99
C ARG A 686 -18.45 9.18 4.19
N GLY A 687 -18.97 9.56 3.02
CA GLY A 687 -19.64 8.62 2.12
C GLY A 687 -18.68 7.52 1.64
N LEU A 688 -17.39 7.84 1.47
CA LEU A 688 -16.37 6.94 0.93
C LEU A 688 -15.96 5.84 1.93
N SER A 689 -15.95 6.14 3.22
CA SER A 689 -15.74 5.15 4.28
C SER A 689 -16.97 4.27 4.56
N ILE A 690 -18.11 4.55 3.92
CA ILE A 690 -19.36 3.77 4.02
C ILE A 690 -19.62 2.94 2.76
N ALA A 691 -19.51 3.56 1.58
CA ALA A 691 -19.77 2.93 0.29
C ALA A 691 -18.72 1.86 -0.07
N GLY A 692 -19.09 0.88 -0.90
CA GLY A 692 -18.22 -0.24 -1.29
C GLY A 692 -17.79 -1.14 -0.12
N GLY A 693 -18.55 -1.10 0.99
CA GLY A 693 -18.28 -1.76 2.26
C GLY A 693 -17.62 -0.82 3.27
N THR A 694 -18.18 -0.75 4.49
CA THR A 694 -17.67 0.15 5.53
C THR A 694 -16.25 -0.19 5.94
N SER A 695 -15.52 0.78 6.49
CA SER A 695 -14.16 0.54 6.99
C SER A 695 -14.08 -0.60 8.01
N GLU A 696 -15.10 -0.78 8.86
CA GLU A 696 -15.19 -1.88 9.83
C GLU A 696 -15.36 -3.25 9.14
N ILE A 697 -16.16 -3.31 8.07
CA ILE A 697 -16.32 -4.53 7.29
C ILE A 697 -15.04 -4.84 6.52
N LYS A 698 -14.33 -3.83 6.00
CA LYS A 698 -13.03 -4.03 5.35
C LYS A 698 -11.99 -4.54 6.34
N ARG A 699 -11.93 -4.01 7.56
CA ARG A 699 -11.10 -4.55 8.64
C ARG A 699 -11.46 -5.99 9.00
N ASN A 700 -12.75 -6.33 9.03
CA ASN A 700 -13.18 -7.73 9.23
C ASN A 700 -12.69 -8.63 8.09
N GLN A 701 -12.86 -8.21 6.83
CA GLN A 701 -12.42 -8.97 5.66
C GLN A 701 -10.89 -9.15 5.65
N ILE A 702 -10.13 -8.11 5.99
CA ILE A 702 -8.68 -8.15 6.12
C ILE A 702 -8.28 -9.17 7.21
N GLY A 703 -8.82 -9.04 8.42
CA GLY A 703 -8.53 -9.97 9.51
C GLY A 703 -8.89 -11.42 9.18
N GLU A 704 -10.05 -11.66 8.58
CA GLU A 704 -10.56 -13.01 8.32
C GLU A 704 -9.93 -13.69 7.11
N ARG A 705 -9.74 -12.95 6.01
CA ARG A 705 -9.24 -13.53 4.76
C ARG A 705 -7.71 -13.50 4.66
N LEU A 706 -7.06 -12.49 5.27
CA LEU A 706 -5.61 -12.30 5.10
C LEU A 706 -4.82 -12.83 6.29
N LEU A 707 -5.34 -12.62 7.50
CA LEU A 707 -4.71 -13.08 8.74
C LEU A 707 -5.31 -14.39 9.26
N GLY A 708 -6.38 -14.90 8.63
CA GLY A 708 -7.04 -16.14 9.02
C GLY A 708 -7.75 -16.05 10.38
N LEU A 709 -8.09 -14.85 10.83
CA LEU A 709 -8.81 -14.66 12.10
C LEU A 709 -10.24 -15.22 12.00
N PRO A 710 -10.80 -15.75 13.09
CA PRO A 710 -12.13 -16.33 13.08
C PRO A 710 -13.23 -15.28 12.92
N ARG A 711 -14.33 -15.66 12.28
CA ARG A 711 -15.53 -14.83 12.15
C ARG A 711 -16.19 -14.61 13.51
N ASP A 712 -16.88 -13.47 13.66
CA ASP A 712 -17.75 -13.29 14.82
C ASP A 712 -18.90 -14.32 14.73
N PRO A 713 -19.16 -15.12 15.79
CA PRO A 713 -20.30 -16.01 15.79
C PRO A 713 -21.59 -15.23 15.57
N LEU A 714 -22.32 -15.57 14.50
CA LEU A 714 -23.70 -15.14 14.33
C LEU A 714 -24.49 -15.66 15.55
N ILE A 715 -25.19 -14.76 16.26
CA ILE A 715 -26.13 -15.17 17.30
C ILE A 715 -27.15 -16.08 16.60
N LYS A 716 -27.25 -17.33 17.05
CA LYS A 716 -28.19 -18.33 16.54
C LYS A 716 -29.62 -17.97 16.90
#